data_AF-A0A1G0SKP2-F1
#
_entry.id   AF-A0A1G0SKP2-F1
#
_cell.length_a   1.000
_cell.length_b   1.000
_cell.length_c   1.000
_cell.angle_alpha   90.00
_cell.angle_beta   90.00
_cell.angle_gamma   90.00
#
_symmetry.space_group_name_H-M   'P 1'
#
loop_
_entity.id
_entity.type
_entity.pdbx_description
1 polymer ?
#
loop_
_entity_poly.entity_id
_entity_poly.type
_entity_poly.pdbx_seq_one_letter_code
_entity_poly.pdbx_strand_id
1 'polypeptide(L)'
;MKRKSLLLFVTAIIVFVFAFYSFRDHSPQVLTSKDFQEWRIEQKKHKKPNYGNPDEAMKWYYEQRAYPIGYIPENWKEEAMQHISQYNISGIYEKTTAALNWTQLGPGNIGGRIRSIAVHPTDPNTVYIGSVGGGVWKTVDGGLSWTALKDDMENLAVCALAIDPTNPNIIYAGTGEGFFNGDALRGEGIFKTTDAGATWNRLSSTNNSEFYYVNKLVIDNSTNIIYAATRKGLYKSTDGGASFTQLVGGSGQDVHCTDIEISYTSPSTIYTAFGIFNQGEIWRSTNGGTSFEFNFNQTDHGRIELATSTSNSTLVYASFMDLNTNGVGIIAYSTNSGNNWFSKTVPGPSYSGASNYAGTQGWYDNIVAIDPDNASVIYAGGIDFWKSTNGGDTWTQKTNWYQQAGAPQYVHADEHAIAFAPSNTNIMYLGNDGGVYKSLNKGELWTACNNNLSITQFYYGAVAPSGNNFYGGTQDNGTLGTSGSANWSEILGGDGGATEIDFNNPQNIYMEYVNLCFFKSTDGGASYFKAMNGIPAGPNLFDGTTDRTLFISPFSMDPNNSNTIVAGTYRVWRTSDGASNWSSISSDLTGDGAGSSGAKISTVIVAKGNSNVIYAGCSNGRVQVTTDGGANWNLRNSGLPNAYCTRIATDPNNPATAYATFSGYLSGDKVYKTSDYGQGWSNISSNLPNIPVNCVVVNPADNNNLFVGTDLGVFVTANDGGSWVQEINGMANVAVSDLDYRASDNKLFAATHGRSMYSTTVGGGGGQTYYLFYDDGTPTSGYYFSTAGNGSANRITPTVNGAQLIDMSIYIYSVASGIASYTPIVLQDNGGTPGSDYVTLLPKVASSVPGWDVTDLSPHNIIVNGDFYVGLIFDGINQPTYGYDPEDNGRAWDKVGGSWSSWNETYFMRATIQTLTSVSEIDSRIPDNFEVSQNYPNPFNPNTRFRYALPEGRNVSIIICDINGQKVTELVNNFQNAGTYEVTWNGKNDFGQQVASGTYIYSIKAGDYKVSKKMLLLK
;
A
#
# COMPACT_ATOMS: atom_id res chain seq x y z
N MET A 1 20.67 82.27 -17.17
CA MET A 1 20.91 80.80 -17.08
C MET A 1 21.21 80.44 -15.64
N LYS A 2 20.75 79.25 -15.17
CA LYS A 2 20.92 78.70 -13.80
C LYS A 2 19.94 79.21 -12.74
N ARG A 3 18.75 78.60 -12.68
CA ARG A 3 18.01 78.24 -11.45
C ARG A 3 16.76 77.42 -11.80
N LYS A 4 16.02 77.80 -12.85
CA LYS A 4 14.82 77.06 -13.29
C LYS A 4 15.11 75.68 -13.89
N SER A 5 16.19 75.53 -14.68
CA SER A 5 16.58 74.23 -15.24
C SER A 5 17.13 73.26 -14.20
N LEU A 6 17.78 73.77 -13.15
CA LEU A 6 18.27 72.93 -12.05
C LEU A 6 17.11 72.45 -11.17
N LEU A 7 16.10 73.29 -10.95
CA LEU A 7 14.91 72.89 -10.20
C LEU A 7 14.13 71.80 -10.96
N LEU A 8 13.91 71.96 -12.27
CA LEU A 8 13.27 70.93 -13.10
C LEU A 8 14.04 69.60 -13.14
N PHE A 9 15.38 69.66 -13.18
CA PHE A 9 16.21 68.45 -13.18
C PHE A 9 16.23 67.76 -11.81
N VAL A 10 16.26 68.53 -10.71
CA VAL A 10 16.19 68.00 -9.34
C VAL A 10 14.79 67.45 -9.05
N THR A 11 13.72 68.09 -9.52
CA THR A 11 12.35 67.56 -9.39
C THR A 11 12.17 66.29 -10.21
N ALA A 12 12.73 66.22 -11.42
CA ALA A 12 12.70 64.99 -12.23
C ALA A 12 13.47 63.84 -11.55
N ILE A 13 14.63 64.10 -10.95
CA ILE A 13 15.38 63.09 -10.18
C ILE A 13 14.64 62.69 -8.91
N ILE A 14 14.02 63.62 -8.18
CA ILE A 14 13.23 63.29 -6.97
C ILE A 14 12.01 62.46 -7.35
N VAL A 15 11.32 62.77 -8.45
CA VAL A 15 10.19 61.97 -8.96
C VAL A 15 10.66 60.60 -9.45
N PHE A 16 11.83 60.51 -10.09
CA PHE A 16 12.40 59.22 -10.52
C PHE A 16 12.86 58.39 -9.33
N VAL A 17 13.44 59.00 -8.29
CA VAL A 17 13.87 58.31 -7.05
C VAL A 17 12.66 57.92 -6.20
N PHE A 18 11.61 58.74 -6.11
CA PHE A 18 10.35 58.37 -5.47
C PHE A 18 9.63 57.27 -6.25
N ALA A 19 9.57 57.34 -7.58
CA ALA A 19 9.05 56.24 -8.39
C ALA A 19 9.88 54.97 -8.18
N PHE A 20 11.21 55.06 -8.17
CA PHE A 20 12.09 53.91 -7.95
C PHE A 20 11.98 53.32 -6.52
N TYR A 21 11.72 54.13 -5.49
CA TYR A 21 11.45 53.66 -4.14
C TYR A 21 10.02 53.10 -3.99
N SER A 22 9.02 53.71 -4.61
CA SER A 22 7.64 53.19 -4.63
C SER A 22 7.51 51.89 -5.42
N PHE A 23 8.36 51.67 -6.44
CA PHE A 23 8.49 50.38 -7.13
C PHE A 23 9.30 49.33 -6.37
N ARG A 24 10.14 49.74 -5.39
CA ARG A 24 10.96 48.81 -4.58
C ARG A 24 10.22 48.27 -3.36
N ASP A 25 9.25 49.00 -2.82
CA ASP A 25 8.42 48.57 -1.68
C ASP A 25 7.13 47.82 -2.09
N HIS A 26 6.93 47.53 -3.37
CA HIS A 26 5.92 46.56 -3.85
C HIS A 26 6.52 45.19 -4.16
N SER A 27 7.65 44.84 -3.54
CA SER A 27 7.97 43.42 -3.38
C SER A 27 6.90 42.84 -2.45
N PRO A 28 6.00 41.93 -2.91
CA PRO A 28 5.17 41.17 -1.98
C PRO A 28 6.14 40.58 -0.96
N GLN A 29 5.82 40.69 0.33
CA GLN A 29 6.54 39.88 1.31
C GLN A 29 6.33 38.43 0.88
N VAL A 30 7.39 37.84 0.31
CA VAL A 30 7.43 36.45 -0.08
C VAL A 30 7.51 35.69 1.23
N LEU A 31 6.35 35.27 1.74
CA LEU A 31 6.30 34.34 2.84
C LEU A 31 6.81 33.00 2.30
N THR A 32 7.94 32.52 2.82
CA THR A 32 8.35 31.14 2.55
C THR A 32 7.32 30.19 3.18
N SER A 33 7.32 28.90 2.79
CA SER A 33 6.48 27.89 3.45
C SER A 33 6.68 27.88 4.97
N LYS A 34 7.89 28.22 5.44
CA LYS A 34 8.22 28.38 6.85
C LYS A 34 7.63 29.65 7.47
N ASP A 35 7.82 30.80 6.85
CA ASP A 35 7.32 32.10 7.36
C ASP A 35 5.78 32.13 7.43
N PHE A 36 5.11 31.47 6.47
CA PHE A 36 3.66 31.34 6.45
C PHE A 36 3.13 30.43 7.58
N GLN A 37 3.81 29.32 7.87
CA GLN A 37 3.40 28.42 8.95
C GLN A 37 3.62 29.05 10.33
N GLU A 38 4.72 29.78 10.52
CA GLU A 38 4.99 30.56 11.73
C GLU A 38 3.94 31.68 11.92
N TRP A 39 3.58 32.40 10.84
CA TRP A 39 2.49 33.39 10.86
C TRP A 39 1.12 32.77 11.18
N ARG A 40 0.78 31.60 10.62
CA ARG A 40 -0.49 30.89 10.86
C ARG A 40 -0.61 30.39 12.31
N ILE A 41 0.50 29.97 12.92
CA ILE A 41 0.58 29.60 14.34
C ILE A 41 0.27 30.82 15.24
N GLU A 42 0.68 32.03 14.86
CA GLU A 42 0.35 33.26 15.59
C GLU A 42 -1.14 33.64 15.46
N GLN A 43 -1.75 33.47 14.29
CA GLN A 43 -3.19 33.75 14.07
C GLN A 43 -4.12 32.84 14.89
N LYS A 44 -3.69 31.62 15.24
CA LYS A 44 -4.47 30.65 16.04
C LYS A 44 -4.61 31.01 17.53
N LYS A 45 -3.90 32.01 18.05
CA LYS A 45 -4.00 32.42 19.47
C LYS A 45 -5.35 33.05 19.85
N HIS A 46 -6.26 33.28 18.89
CA HIS A 46 -7.48 34.08 19.10
C HIS A 46 -8.83 33.48 18.65
N LYS A 47 -8.98 32.17 18.38
CA LYS A 47 -10.31 31.61 18.01
C LYS A 47 -10.74 30.39 18.83
N LYS A 48 -12.03 30.36 19.17
CA LYS A 48 -12.76 29.28 19.86
C LYS A 48 -13.05 28.12 18.90
N PRO A 49 -13.25 26.88 19.40
CA PRO A 49 -13.47 25.71 18.55
C PRO A 49 -14.85 25.80 17.88
N ASN A 50 -14.87 25.61 16.55
CA ASN A 50 -16.03 25.18 15.77
C ASN A 50 -15.63 23.91 15.02
N TYR A 51 -16.60 23.01 14.84
CA TYR A 51 -16.51 21.65 14.31
C TYR A 51 -15.70 21.51 13.01
N GLY A 52 -14.98 20.39 12.86
CA GLY A 52 -14.42 19.89 11.60
C GLY A 52 -13.59 20.89 10.81
N ASN A 53 -12.50 21.41 11.38
CA ASN A 53 -11.58 22.24 10.59
C ASN A 53 -10.58 21.32 9.88
N PRO A 54 -10.58 21.22 8.54
CA PRO A 54 -9.67 20.34 7.82
C PRO A 54 -8.19 20.71 8.10
N ASP A 55 -7.95 21.96 8.54
CA ASP A 55 -6.70 22.46 9.10
C ASP A 55 -6.06 21.62 10.21
N GLU A 56 -6.84 20.96 11.07
CA GLU A 56 -6.31 20.20 12.21
C GLU A 56 -5.85 18.80 11.81
N ALA A 57 -6.65 18.10 10.99
CA ALA A 57 -6.26 16.86 10.32
C ALA A 57 -4.97 17.03 9.51
N MET A 58 -4.94 18.07 8.66
CA MET A 58 -3.77 18.47 7.89
C MET A 58 -2.53 18.69 8.76
N LYS A 59 -2.70 19.45 9.84
CA LYS A 59 -1.60 19.79 10.75
C LYS A 59 -1.07 18.54 11.43
N TRP A 60 -1.97 17.66 11.89
CA TRP A 60 -1.60 16.37 12.46
C TRP A 60 -0.79 15.53 11.47
N TYR A 61 -1.21 15.44 10.20
CA TYR A 61 -0.50 14.70 9.16
C TYR A 61 0.88 15.30 8.85
N TYR A 62 0.97 16.63 8.74
CA TYR A 62 2.19 17.36 8.40
C TYR A 62 3.23 17.33 9.51
N GLU A 63 2.84 17.65 10.75
CA GLU A 63 3.78 17.79 11.88
C GLU A 63 4.57 16.50 12.14
N GLN A 64 3.92 15.35 11.94
CA GLN A 64 4.57 14.03 12.02
C GLN A 64 5.75 13.91 11.06
N ARG A 65 5.52 14.26 9.79
CA ARG A 65 6.50 14.09 8.70
C ARG A 65 7.54 15.19 8.66
N ALA A 66 7.17 16.40 9.07
CA ALA A 66 8.08 17.54 9.05
C ALA A 66 9.07 17.51 10.22
N TYR A 67 8.71 16.90 11.35
CA TYR A 67 9.59 16.86 12.52
C TYR A 67 10.78 15.89 12.30
N PRO A 68 12.00 16.21 12.77
CA PRO A 68 12.40 17.42 13.50
C PRO A 68 12.85 18.58 12.62
N ILE A 69 12.98 18.37 11.31
CA ILE A 69 13.64 19.34 10.41
C ILE A 69 12.76 20.55 10.05
N GLY A 70 11.45 20.48 10.35
CA GLY A 70 10.46 21.54 10.16
C GLY A 70 9.82 21.59 8.78
N TYR A 71 10.21 20.71 7.85
CA TYR A 71 9.66 20.63 6.50
C TYR A 71 9.71 19.21 5.94
N ILE A 72 8.93 18.94 4.89
CA ILE A 72 9.00 17.70 4.10
C ILE A 72 9.97 17.95 2.93
N PRO A 73 11.09 17.22 2.80
CA PRO A 73 12.04 17.42 1.70
C PRO A 73 11.36 17.22 0.35
N GLU A 74 11.55 18.11 -0.62
CA GLU A 74 10.81 18.02 -1.87
C GLU A 74 11.06 16.69 -2.59
N ASN A 75 12.31 16.24 -2.71
CA ASN A 75 12.70 15.04 -3.47
C ASN A 75 12.59 13.70 -2.70
N TRP A 76 11.93 13.66 -1.53
CA TRP A 76 11.93 12.48 -0.65
C TRP A 76 11.49 11.19 -1.35
N LYS A 77 10.45 11.28 -2.20
CA LYS A 77 9.85 10.11 -2.85
C LYS A 77 10.76 9.53 -3.92
N GLU A 78 11.39 10.39 -4.70
CA GLU A 78 12.35 9.99 -5.72
C GLU A 78 13.56 9.29 -5.08
N GLU A 79 14.13 9.87 -4.02
CA GLU A 79 15.24 9.27 -3.27
C GLU A 79 14.86 7.90 -2.70
N ALA A 80 13.65 7.78 -2.14
CA ALA A 80 13.15 6.52 -1.59
C ALA A 80 12.96 5.43 -2.66
N MET A 81 12.36 5.77 -3.79
CA MET A 81 12.17 4.82 -4.91
C MET A 81 13.51 4.39 -5.52
N GLN A 82 14.46 5.33 -5.68
CA GLN A 82 15.82 5.01 -6.11
C GLN A 82 16.50 4.07 -5.11
N HIS A 83 16.40 4.34 -3.82
CA HIS A 83 16.93 3.47 -2.75
C HIS A 83 16.33 2.06 -2.85
N ILE A 84 15.01 1.92 -2.88
CA ILE A 84 14.33 0.61 -3.03
C ILE A 84 14.84 -0.13 -4.28
N SER A 85 14.97 0.56 -5.41
CA SER A 85 15.44 -0.05 -6.66
C SER A 85 16.90 -0.55 -6.59
N GLN A 86 17.80 0.23 -5.97
CA GLN A 86 19.20 -0.14 -5.82
C GLN A 86 19.36 -1.38 -4.94
N TYR A 87 18.62 -1.44 -3.83
CA TYR A 87 18.63 -2.60 -2.93
C TYR A 87 18.01 -3.83 -3.59
N ASN A 88 16.98 -3.68 -4.41
CA ASN A 88 16.41 -4.80 -5.19
C ASN A 88 17.35 -5.34 -6.28
N ILE A 89 18.11 -4.48 -6.97
CA ILE A 89 19.05 -4.88 -8.05
C ILE A 89 20.30 -5.57 -7.49
N SER A 90 20.72 -5.20 -6.28
CA SER A 90 21.96 -5.70 -5.69
C SER A 90 21.96 -7.21 -5.44
N GLY A 91 20.81 -7.89 -5.45
CA GLY A 91 20.71 -9.33 -5.18
C GLY A 91 21.22 -9.73 -3.79
N ILE A 92 21.40 -8.75 -2.89
CA ILE A 92 22.00 -8.93 -1.56
C ILE A 92 21.05 -9.64 -0.58
N TYR A 93 19.82 -9.93 -0.99
CA TYR A 93 18.81 -10.58 -0.15
C TYR A 93 18.43 -11.96 -0.70
N GLU A 94 18.60 -13.00 0.14
CA GLU A 94 17.74 -14.17 0.04
C GLU A 94 16.32 -13.70 0.37
N LYS A 95 15.39 -13.85 -0.59
CA LYS A 95 13.96 -13.64 -0.35
C LYS A 95 13.46 -14.80 0.52
N THR A 96 13.75 -14.75 1.82
CA THR A 96 13.44 -15.82 2.79
C THR A 96 11.97 -15.82 3.20
N THR A 97 11.21 -14.77 2.87
CA THR A 97 9.76 -14.68 3.07
C THR A 97 9.00 -14.95 1.78
N ALA A 98 7.93 -15.76 1.86
CA ALA A 98 6.96 -15.84 0.78
C ALA A 98 6.38 -14.44 0.51
N ALA A 99 6.29 -14.07 -0.76
CA ALA A 99 5.74 -12.76 -1.14
C ALA A 99 4.31 -12.61 -0.60
N LEU A 100 4.01 -11.47 0.01
CA LEU A 100 2.66 -11.19 0.52
C LEU A 100 1.75 -10.90 -0.67
N ASN A 101 0.57 -11.49 -0.69
CA ASN A 101 -0.45 -11.24 -1.71
C ASN A 101 -1.62 -10.50 -1.08
N TRP A 102 -1.69 -9.19 -1.29
CA TRP A 102 -2.71 -8.34 -0.71
C TRP A 102 -4.01 -8.42 -1.49
N THR A 103 -5.12 -8.39 -0.75
CA THR A 103 -6.49 -8.40 -1.25
C THR A 103 -7.24 -7.21 -0.67
N GLN A 104 -7.91 -6.44 -1.52
CA GLN A 104 -8.74 -5.31 -1.12
C GLN A 104 -9.96 -5.80 -0.30
N LEU A 105 -10.22 -5.18 0.85
CA LEU A 105 -11.40 -5.41 1.71
C LEU A 105 -12.47 -4.31 1.59
N GLY A 106 -12.12 -3.19 0.98
CA GLY A 106 -12.96 -2.00 0.90
C GLY A 106 -12.78 -1.06 2.09
N PRO A 107 -13.68 -0.08 2.28
CA PRO A 107 -14.89 0.14 1.49
C PRO A 107 -14.62 0.38 0.00
N GLY A 108 -15.55 -0.08 -0.83
CA GLY A 108 -15.69 0.35 -2.22
C GLY A 108 -16.90 1.25 -2.46
N ASN A 109 -17.70 1.47 -1.40
CA ASN A 109 -18.97 2.21 -1.44
C ASN A 109 -18.94 3.58 -0.72
N ILE A 110 -17.89 3.83 0.05
CA ILE A 110 -17.59 5.12 0.68
C ILE A 110 -16.39 5.66 -0.07
N GLY A 111 -16.47 6.92 -0.50
CA GLY A 111 -15.43 7.53 -1.32
C GLY A 111 -14.25 8.06 -0.50
N GLY A 112 -13.72 9.17 -0.97
CA GLY A 112 -12.55 9.88 -0.45
C GLY A 112 -12.26 11.08 -1.37
N ARG A 113 -11.22 11.86 -1.07
CA ARG A 113 -10.91 13.10 -1.78
C ARG A 113 -10.76 12.95 -3.30
N ILE A 114 -11.68 13.58 -4.04
CA ILE A 114 -11.65 13.73 -5.51
C ILE A 114 -11.34 15.18 -5.87
N ARG A 115 -10.30 15.38 -6.69
CA ARG A 115 -9.90 16.73 -7.17
C ARG A 115 -10.10 16.93 -8.67
N SER A 116 -10.34 15.86 -9.43
CA SER A 116 -10.52 15.96 -10.88
C SER A 116 -11.50 14.93 -11.43
N ILE A 117 -12.30 15.37 -12.40
CA ILE A 117 -13.24 14.53 -13.16
C ILE A 117 -13.11 14.90 -14.63
N ALA A 118 -12.89 13.91 -15.49
CA ALA A 118 -12.87 14.07 -16.93
C ALA A 118 -13.86 13.10 -17.59
N VAL A 119 -14.86 13.64 -18.29
CA VAL A 119 -15.89 12.85 -18.98
C VAL A 119 -15.51 12.68 -20.44
N HIS A 120 -15.68 11.47 -20.97
CA HIS A 120 -15.37 11.17 -22.37
C HIS A 120 -16.19 12.07 -23.32
N PRO A 121 -15.57 12.60 -24.40
CA PRO A 121 -16.19 13.66 -25.23
C PRO A 121 -17.49 13.24 -25.91
N THR A 122 -17.66 11.95 -26.23
CA THR A 122 -18.84 11.44 -26.94
C THR A 122 -19.64 10.39 -26.17
N ASP A 123 -19.22 10.04 -24.95
CA ASP A 123 -19.89 9.01 -24.15
C ASP A 123 -20.02 9.49 -22.69
N PRO A 124 -21.23 9.82 -22.23
CA PRO A 124 -21.43 10.36 -20.88
C PRO A 124 -21.22 9.31 -19.77
N ASN A 125 -21.07 8.02 -20.13
CA ASN A 125 -20.88 6.93 -19.18
C ASN A 125 -19.40 6.54 -19.01
N THR A 126 -18.52 6.95 -19.92
CA THR A 126 -17.09 6.78 -19.75
C THR A 126 -16.51 8.00 -19.03
N VAL A 127 -16.05 7.81 -17.79
CA VAL A 127 -15.54 8.90 -16.94
C VAL A 127 -14.25 8.46 -16.26
N TYR A 128 -13.31 9.39 -16.13
CA TYR A 128 -12.07 9.24 -15.40
C TYR A 128 -12.07 10.20 -14.21
N ILE A 129 -11.53 9.77 -13.09
CA ILE A 129 -11.38 10.60 -11.90
C ILE A 129 -9.98 10.54 -11.34
N GLY A 130 -9.54 11.65 -10.76
CA GLY A 130 -8.29 11.79 -10.03
C GLY A 130 -8.59 11.92 -8.55
N SER A 131 -8.08 10.97 -7.76
CA SER A 131 -8.14 10.99 -6.31
C SER A 131 -6.78 11.35 -5.71
N VAL A 132 -6.79 12.11 -4.62
CA VAL A 132 -5.56 12.47 -3.89
C VAL A 132 -5.13 11.27 -3.04
N GLY A 133 -4.03 10.63 -3.42
CA GLY A 133 -3.53 9.41 -2.77
C GLY A 133 -4.18 8.13 -3.29
N GLY A 134 -5.33 8.22 -3.98
CA GLY A 134 -6.06 7.09 -4.53
C GLY A 134 -5.81 6.77 -6.01
N GLY A 135 -5.16 7.66 -6.77
CA GLY A 135 -4.76 7.43 -8.15
C GLY A 135 -5.84 7.75 -9.20
N VAL A 136 -5.68 7.17 -10.40
CA VAL A 136 -6.63 7.34 -11.52
C VAL A 136 -7.60 6.16 -11.56
N TRP A 137 -8.90 6.48 -11.64
CA TRP A 137 -9.97 5.50 -11.76
C TRP A 137 -10.82 5.78 -12.99
N LYS A 138 -11.42 4.72 -13.55
CA LYS A 138 -12.30 4.78 -14.72
C LYS A 138 -13.62 4.06 -14.46
N THR A 139 -14.68 4.60 -15.00
CA THR A 139 -15.96 3.92 -15.21
C THR A 139 -16.31 3.95 -16.70
N VAL A 140 -17.07 2.96 -17.15
CA VAL A 140 -17.66 2.88 -18.51
C VAL A 140 -19.19 2.73 -18.47
N ASP A 141 -19.77 2.72 -17.27
CA ASP A 141 -21.20 2.54 -17.02
C ASP A 141 -21.81 3.75 -16.28
N GLY A 142 -21.07 4.87 -16.26
CA GLY A 142 -21.51 6.13 -15.71
C GLY A 142 -21.56 6.14 -14.19
N GLY A 143 -20.65 5.42 -13.53
CA GLY A 143 -20.45 5.41 -12.08
C GLY A 143 -21.19 4.30 -11.33
N LEU A 144 -21.68 3.27 -12.03
CA LEU A 144 -22.21 2.07 -11.38
C LEU A 144 -21.09 1.15 -10.87
N SER A 145 -19.91 1.20 -11.50
CA SER A 145 -18.67 0.62 -10.98
C SER A 145 -17.45 1.40 -11.47
N TRP A 146 -16.41 1.42 -10.62
CA TRP A 146 -15.10 1.96 -10.96
C TRP A 146 -14.03 0.87 -11.07
N THR A 147 -12.97 1.17 -11.81
CA THR A 147 -11.78 0.33 -11.97
C THR A 147 -10.55 1.21 -11.84
N ALA A 148 -9.62 0.82 -10.96
CA ALA A 148 -8.34 1.49 -10.84
C ALA A 148 -7.49 1.18 -12.07
N LEU A 149 -6.81 2.18 -12.61
CA LEU A 149 -6.09 2.05 -13.88
C LEU A 149 -4.60 1.72 -13.72
N LYS A 150 -3.97 2.18 -12.63
CA LYS A 150 -2.53 1.98 -12.41
C LYS A 150 -2.16 2.14 -10.92
N ASP A 151 -2.30 1.07 -10.15
CA ASP A 151 -2.02 1.08 -8.69
C ASP A 151 -0.53 1.18 -8.34
N ASP A 152 0.34 0.84 -9.28
CA ASP A 152 1.80 0.96 -9.21
C ASP A 152 2.32 2.23 -9.91
N MET A 153 1.46 3.20 -10.22
CA MET A 153 1.90 4.50 -10.72
C MET A 153 2.84 5.16 -9.71
N GLU A 154 3.93 5.77 -10.18
CA GLU A 154 4.96 6.37 -9.31
C GLU A 154 4.39 7.39 -8.31
N ASN A 155 3.27 8.04 -8.66
CA ASN A 155 2.57 8.96 -7.77
C ASN A 155 1.04 8.83 -7.90
N LEU A 156 0.35 8.62 -6.77
CA LEU A 156 -1.11 8.45 -6.73
C LEU A 156 -1.87 9.74 -6.35
N ALA A 157 -1.19 10.87 -6.15
CA ALA A 157 -1.82 12.16 -5.86
C ALA A 157 -2.28 12.85 -7.15
N VAL A 158 -3.40 12.41 -7.73
CA VAL A 158 -3.88 12.92 -9.02
C VAL A 158 -4.88 14.05 -8.81
N CYS A 159 -4.51 15.26 -9.24
CA CYS A 159 -5.29 16.47 -8.99
C CYS A 159 -5.86 17.10 -10.27
N ALA A 160 -5.36 16.71 -11.44
CA ALA A 160 -5.82 17.22 -12.73
C ALA A 160 -5.88 16.12 -13.78
N LEU A 161 -6.96 16.06 -14.55
CA LEU A 161 -7.13 15.18 -15.69
C LEU A 161 -7.58 15.98 -16.91
N ALA A 162 -6.99 15.69 -18.07
CA ALA A 162 -7.46 16.22 -19.34
C ALA A 162 -7.46 15.12 -20.41
N ILE A 163 -8.60 14.94 -21.08
CA ILE A 163 -8.78 13.99 -22.17
C ILE A 163 -8.64 14.75 -23.48
N ASP A 164 -7.87 14.22 -24.42
CA ASP A 164 -7.83 14.77 -25.77
C ASP A 164 -9.20 14.59 -26.44
N PRO A 165 -9.89 15.67 -26.82
CA PRO A 165 -11.25 15.63 -27.35
C PRO A 165 -11.33 14.98 -28.74
N THR A 166 -10.22 14.96 -29.49
CA THR A 166 -10.12 14.38 -30.83
C THR A 166 -9.65 12.93 -30.81
N ASN A 167 -8.91 12.54 -29.77
CA ASN A 167 -8.47 11.17 -29.54
C ASN A 167 -8.56 10.80 -28.05
N PRO A 168 -9.72 10.32 -27.58
CA PRO A 168 -9.96 10.08 -26.15
C PRO A 168 -9.16 8.92 -25.55
N ASN A 169 -8.32 8.23 -26.33
CA ASN A 169 -7.31 7.32 -25.80
C ASN A 169 -6.13 8.07 -25.18
N ILE A 170 -5.95 9.36 -25.51
CA ILE A 170 -4.89 10.20 -24.96
C ILE A 170 -5.45 10.97 -23.76
N ILE A 171 -4.85 10.75 -22.60
CA ILE A 171 -5.24 11.39 -21.34
C ILE A 171 -3.98 11.82 -20.60
N TYR A 172 -4.02 13.00 -19.99
CA TYR A 172 -2.95 13.53 -19.15
C TYR A 172 -3.44 13.59 -17.70
N ALA A 173 -2.60 13.13 -16.78
CA ALA A 173 -2.82 13.17 -15.34
C ALA A 173 -1.75 14.04 -14.68
N GLY A 174 -2.14 15.22 -14.23
CA GLY A 174 -1.31 16.10 -13.42
C GLY A 174 -1.36 15.68 -11.96
N THR A 175 -0.18 15.57 -11.34
CA THR A 175 -0.05 15.12 -9.95
C THR A 175 0.34 16.24 -9.00
N GLY A 176 0.02 16.04 -7.73
CA GLY A 176 0.36 16.91 -6.60
C GLY A 176 -0.72 17.93 -6.26
N GLU A 177 -1.01 18.07 -4.97
CA GLU A 177 -2.08 18.94 -4.48
C GLU A 177 -1.57 20.36 -4.17
N GLY A 178 -1.92 21.32 -5.03
CA GLY A 178 -1.29 22.63 -5.01
C GLY A 178 -1.95 23.70 -4.13
N PHE A 179 -2.89 23.33 -3.24
CA PHE A 179 -3.75 24.27 -2.51
C PHE A 179 -3.34 24.56 -1.06
N PHE A 180 -2.09 24.24 -0.67
CA PHE A 180 -1.49 24.54 0.65
C PHE A 180 -2.15 23.91 1.88
N ASN A 181 -3.00 22.91 1.69
CA ASN A 181 -3.38 22.01 2.75
C ASN A 181 -2.12 21.32 3.33
N GLY A 182 -2.07 21.15 4.65
CA GLY A 182 -0.87 20.60 5.32
C GLY A 182 -0.63 19.12 5.01
N ASP A 183 -1.68 18.37 4.67
CA ASP A 183 -1.63 16.99 4.19
C ASP A 183 -1.38 16.88 2.67
N ALA A 184 -1.09 17.99 1.98
CA ALA A 184 -0.88 17.99 0.54
C ALA A 184 0.23 17.03 0.12
N LEU A 185 -0.14 16.09 -0.74
CA LEU A 185 0.82 15.16 -1.34
C LEU A 185 1.54 15.86 -2.51
N ARG A 186 2.88 15.85 -2.48
CA ARG A 186 3.69 16.30 -3.60
C ARG A 186 3.52 15.35 -4.78
N GLY A 187 3.38 15.92 -5.98
CA GLY A 187 3.32 15.19 -7.25
C GLY A 187 4.69 14.87 -7.84
N GLU A 188 4.66 14.17 -8.96
CA GLU A 188 5.82 13.82 -9.79
C GLU A 188 5.59 14.29 -11.24
N GLY A 189 4.94 15.43 -11.46
CA GLY A 189 4.72 15.97 -12.80
C GLY A 189 3.44 15.47 -13.47
N ILE A 190 3.48 15.40 -14.80
CA ILE A 190 2.36 15.00 -15.64
C ILE A 190 2.61 13.61 -16.23
N PHE A 191 1.66 12.71 -16.03
CA PHE A 191 1.64 11.37 -16.63
C PHE A 191 0.73 11.38 -17.86
N LYS A 192 1.07 10.57 -18.86
CA LYS A 192 0.33 10.44 -20.11
C LYS A 192 0.02 8.99 -20.41
N THR A 193 -1.20 8.73 -20.83
CA THR A 193 -1.62 7.50 -21.50
C THR A 193 -1.94 7.78 -22.97
N THR A 194 -1.79 6.77 -23.82
CA THR A 194 -2.25 6.77 -25.22
C THR A 194 -3.16 5.58 -25.54
N ASP A 195 -3.57 4.83 -24.51
CA ASP A 195 -4.36 3.60 -24.58
C ASP A 195 -5.54 3.63 -23.59
N ALA A 196 -6.12 4.82 -23.39
CA ALA A 196 -7.30 5.04 -22.55
C ALA A 196 -7.12 4.60 -21.08
N GLY A 197 -5.88 4.72 -20.58
CA GLY A 197 -5.51 4.50 -19.20
C GLY A 197 -4.92 3.13 -18.88
N ALA A 198 -4.71 2.24 -19.86
CA ALA A 198 -4.11 0.93 -19.61
C ALA A 198 -2.62 1.02 -19.24
N THR A 199 -1.89 1.99 -19.82
CA THR A 199 -0.52 2.32 -19.46
C THR A 199 -0.35 3.82 -19.25
N TRP A 200 0.49 4.19 -18.29
CA TRP A 200 0.80 5.57 -17.93
C TRP A 200 2.30 5.77 -17.89
N ASN A 201 2.78 6.83 -18.52
CA ASN A 201 4.19 7.20 -18.54
C ASN A 201 4.35 8.64 -18.07
N ARG A 202 5.30 8.88 -17.17
CA ARG A 202 5.69 10.23 -16.76
C ARG A 202 6.29 10.97 -17.95
N LEU A 203 5.86 12.22 -18.19
CA LEU A 203 6.48 13.08 -19.19
C LEU A 203 7.82 13.60 -18.66
N SER A 204 8.91 13.27 -19.35
CA SER A 204 10.27 13.67 -18.97
C SER A 204 10.44 15.19 -18.86
N SER A 205 9.71 15.96 -19.68
CA SER A 205 9.68 17.43 -19.65
C SER A 205 9.11 18.02 -18.35
N THR A 206 8.41 17.20 -17.56
CA THR A 206 7.76 17.60 -16.30
C THR A 206 8.40 16.94 -15.07
N ASN A 207 9.52 16.24 -15.25
CA ASN A 207 10.31 15.69 -14.14
C ASN A 207 11.19 16.80 -13.52
N ASN A 208 10.54 17.79 -12.90
CA ASN A 208 11.21 18.91 -12.23
C ASN A 208 10.21 19.62 -11.27
N SER A 209 10.74 20.54 -10.47
CA SER A 209 9.98 21.25 -9.43
C SER A 209 8.85 22.15 -9.94
N GLU A 210 8.82 22.46 -11.24
CA GLU A 210 7.76 23.29 -11.83
C GLU A 210 6.42 22.57 -11.89
N PHE A 211 6.45 21.23 -11.94
CA PHE A 211 5.28 20.39 -12.10
C PHE A 211 5.01 19.48 -10.89
N TYR A 212 5.62 19.74 -9.74
CA TYR A 212 5.31 18.98 -8.51
C TYR A 212 3.89 19.21 -7.98
N TYR A 213 3.22 20.26 -8.45
CA TYR A 213 1.86 20.61 -8.05
C TYR A 213 1.10 21.14 -9.26
N VAL A 214 0.43 20.24 -9.98
CA VAL A 214 -0.37 20.56 -11.16
C VAL A 214 -1.84 20.72 -10.74
N ASN A 215 -2.31 21.96 -10.69
CA ASN A 215 -3.65 22.31 -10.21
C ASN A 215 -4.73 22.06 -11.26
N LYS A 216 -4.43 22.32 -12.53
CA LYS A 216 -5.38 22.13 -13.63
C LYS A 216 -4.67 21.85 -14.95
N LEU A 217 -5.30 21.03 -15.77
CA LEU A 217 -4.91 20.75 -17.15
C LEU A 217 -6.12 21.05 -18.05
N VAL A 218 -5.89 21.78 -19.13
CA VAL A 218 -6.89 22.01 -20.18
C VAL A 218 -6.25 21.79 -21.54
N ILE A 219 -7.02 21.22 -22.48
CA ILE A 219 -6.60 21.01 -23.86
C ILE A 219 -7.49 21.87 -24.75
N ASP A 220 -6.87 22.66 -25.61
CA ASP A 220 -7.61 23.41 -26.63
C ASP A 220 -8.08 22.45 -27.73
N ASN A 221 -9.40 22.26 -27.83
CA ASN A 221 -10.03 21.37 -28.81
C ASN A 221 -9.72 21.72 -30.27
N SER A 222 -9.33 22.96 -30.57
CA SER A 222 -9.07 23.43 -31.93
C SER A 222 -7.63 23.24 -32.39
N THR A 223 -6.68 23.20 -31.45
CA THR A 223 -5.24 23.18 -31.73
C THR A 223 -4.49 22.02 -31.09
N ASN A 224 -5.14 21.27 -30.19
CA ASN A 224 -4.54 20.25 -29.31
C ASN A 224 -3.38 20.78 -28.46
N ILE A 225 -3.35 22.10 -28.21
CA ILE A 225 -2.42 22.72 -27.26
C ILE A 225 -2.83 22.35 -25.84
N ILE A 226 -1.85 21.96 -25.03
CA ILE A 226 -2.04 21.61 -23.63
C ILE A 226 -1.57 22.79 -22.79
N TYR A 227 -2.40 23.21 -21.84
CA TYR A 227 -2.03 24.17 -20.82
C TYR A 227 -2.03 23.52 -19.44
N ALA A 228 -1.03 23.86 -18.63
CA ALA A 228 -0.88 23.36 -17.27
C ALA A 228 -0.76 24.53 -16.30
N ALA A 229 -1.75 24.66 -15.41
CA ALA A 229 -1.70 25.56 -14.26
C ALA A 229 -0.99 24.84 -13.11
N THR A 230 0.10 25.42 -12.62
CA THR A 230 0.93 24.86 -11.54
C THR A 230 1.19 25.89 -10.45
N ARG A 231 1.75 25.45 -9.31
CA ARG A 231 2.24 26.40 -8.30
C ARG A 231 3.30 27.38 -8.83
N LYS A 232 4.11 26.99 -9.83
CA LYS A 232 5.16 27.84 -10.41
C LYS A 232 4.68 28.72 -11.57
N GLY A 233 3.47 28.50 -12.07
CA GLY A 233 2.89 29.34 -13.12
C GLY A 233 2.07 28.59 -14.15
N LEU A 234 1.79 29.28 -15.25
CA LEU A 234 1.09 28.73 -16.41
C LEU A 234 2.10 28.28 -17.47
N TYR A 235 1.98 27.03 -17.91
CA TYR A 235 2.82 26.42 -18.94
C TYR A 235 2.00 25.96 -20.14
N LYS A 236 2.64 25.91 -21.31
CA LYS A 236 2.05 25.46 -22.58
C LYS A 236 2.90 24.42 -23.27
N SER A 237 2.24 23.41 -23.84
CA SER A 237 2.83 22.43 -24.74
C SER A 237 2.08 22.43 -26.07
N THR A 238 2.83 22.48 -27.18
CA THR A 238 2.31 22.38 -28.56
C THR A 238 2.67 21.05 -29.24
N ASP A 239 3.35 20.15 -28.53
CA ASP A 239 3.94 18.92 -29.06
C ASP A 239 3.50 17.66 -28.29
N GLY A 240 2.33 17.73 -27.66
CA GLY A 240 1.76 16.61 -26.90
C GLY A 240 2.51 16.27 -25.61
N GLY A 241 3.20 17.25 -25.02
CA GLY A 241 3.88 17.17 -23.74
C GLY A 241 5.38 16.86 -23.83
N ALA A 242 5.95 16.81 -25.04
CA ALA A 242 7.39 16.59 -25.20
C ALA A 242 8.21 17.79 -24.69
N SER A 243 7.64 18.99 -24.73
CA SER A 243 8.21 20.19 -24.10
C SER A 243 7.12 21.12 -23.55
N PHE A 244 7.46 21.86 -22.49
CA PHE A 244 6.61 22.90 -21.93
C PHE A 244 7.35 24.24 -21.92
N THR A 245 6.64 25.31 -22.27
CA THR A 245 7.11 26.70 -22.19
C THR A 245 6.27 27.46 -21.17
N GLN A 246 6.92 28.12 -20.21
CA GLN A 246 6.24 29.00 -19.25
C GLN A 246 5.70 30.25 -19.98
N LEU A 247 4.43 30.58 -19.74
CA LEU A 247 3.77 31.77 -20.30
C LEU A 247 3.66 32.91 -19.29
N VAL A 248 3.28 32.58 -18.05
CA VAL A 248 3.07 33.51 -16.94
C VAL A 248 3.60 32.87 -15.66
N GLY A 249 4.38 33.62 -14.90
CA GLY A 249 5.00 33.18 -13.65
C GLY A 249 6.46 33.59 -13.54
N GLY A 250 7.00 33.57 -12.33
CA GLY A 250 8.42 33.87 -12.07
C GLY A 250 9.25 32.59 -12.10
N SER A 251 10.46 32.64 -12.66
CA SER A 251 11.38 31.49 -12.64
C SER A 251 11.65 31.05 -11.19
N GLY A 252 11.21 29.85 -10.82
CA GLY A 252 11.42 29.24 -9.52
C GLY A 252 10.54 29.76 -8.36
N GLN A 253 9.74 30.80 -8.56
CA GLN A 253 8.87 31.35 -7.51
C GLN A 253 7.47 30.72 -7.53
N ASP A 254 6.93 30.49 -6.35
CA ASP A 254 5.55 30.04 -6.16
C ASP A 254 4.62 31.25 -6.40
N VAL A 255 3.88 31.21 -7.52
CA VAL A 255 2.91 32.25 -7.93
C VAL A 255 1.46 31.74 -7.90
N HIS A 256 1.28 30.43 -7.71
CA HIS A 256 0.00 29.76 -7.52
C HIS A 256 -1.00 29.99 -8.64
N CYS A 257 -0.69 29.49 -9.83
CA CYS A 257 -1.69 29.40 -10.89
C CYS A 257 -2.77 28.40 -10.43
N THR A 258 -3.92 28.91 -9.96
CA THR A 258 -5.00 28.08 -9.40
C THR A 258 -5.88 27.53 -10.49
N ASP A 259 -6.12 28.33 -11.54
CA ASP A 259 -7.09 28.00 -12.57
C ASP A 259 -6.72 28.53 -13.96
N ILE A 260 -7.26 27.90 -14.99
CA ILE A 260 -7.21 28.30 -16.39
C ILE A 260 -8.50 27.88 -17.12
N GLU A 261 -9.03 28.79 -17.92
CA GLU A 261 -10.23 28.60 -18.74
C GLU A 261 -10.04 29.15 -20.16
N ILE A 262 -10.40 28.34 -21.16
CA ILE A 262 -10.36 28.72 -22.59
C ILE A 262 -11.77 29.07 -23.03
N SER A 263 -11.98 30.27 -23.60
CA SER A 263 -13.28 30.64 -24.15
C SER A 263 -13.63 29.76 -25.35
N TYR A 264 -14.77 29.08 -25.28
CA TYR A 264 -15.11 27.98 -26.19
C TYR A 264 -15.20 28.38 -27.67
N THR A 265 -16.04 29.36 -28.03
CA THR A 265 -16.19 29.79 -29.43
C THR A 265 -15.19 30.88 -29.84
N SER A 266 -14.29 31.27 -28.93
CA SER A 266 -13.23 32.25 -29.17
C SER A 266 -11.94 31.80 -28.46
N PRO A 267 -11.31 30.68 -28.89
CA PRO A 267 -10.15 30.08 -28.20
C PRO A 267 -8.91 30.98 -28.21
N SER A 268 -8.93 32.10 -28.94
CA SER A 268 -7.95 33.17 -28.79
C SER A 268 -8.00 33.84 -27.41
N THR A 269 -9.16 33.80 -26.74
CA THR A 269 -9.39 34.37 -25.42
C THR A 269 -9.23 33.30 -24.35
N ILE A 270 -8.22 33.46 -23.49
CA ILE A 270 -7.90 32.53 -22.40
C ILE A 270 -7.76 33.33 -21.12
N TYR A 271 -8.33 32.85 -20.03
CA TYR A 271 -8.18 33.43 -18.69
C TYR A 271 -7.41 32.48 -17.80
N THR A 272 -6.62 33.02 -16.90
CA THR A 272 -5.93 32.24 -15.88
C THR A 272 -5.86 33.03 -14.58
N ALA A 273 -5.92 32.31 -13.47
CA ALA A 273 -5.98 32.86 -12.14
C ALA A 273 -4.72 32.53 -11.34
N PHE A 274 -4.27 33.50 -10.54
CA PHE A 274 -3.13 33.39 -9.64
C PHE A 274 -3.49 33.80 -8.22
N GLY A 275 -2.75 33.23 -7.25
CA GLY A 275 -2.83 33.57 -5.83
C GLY A 275 -3.77 32.67 -5.03
N ILE A 276 -3.46 32.48 -3.73
CA ILE A 276 -4.31 31.75 -2.78
C ILE A 276 -4.51 32.58 -1.51
N PHE A 277 -3.44 32.79 -0.74
CA PHE A 277 -3.44 33.57 0.52
C PHE A 277 -2.80 34.96 0.38
N ASN A 278 -2.59 35.38 -0.86
CA ASN A 278 -2.10 36.67 -1.27
C ASN A 278 -3.12 37.27 -2.24
N GLN A 279 -2.97 38.55 -2.56
CA GLN A 279 -3.80 39.22 -3.56
C GLN A 279 -3.86 38.39 -4.85
N GLY A 280 -5.05 37.91 -5.19
CA GLY A 280 -5.30 37.12 -6.38
C GLY A 280 -5.40 37.99 -7.62
N GLU A 281 -5.03 37.44 -8.77
CA GLU A 281 -5.03 38.14 -10.06
C GLU A 281 -5.56 37.26 -11.18
N ILE A 282 -6.38 37.85 -12.06
CA ILE A 282 -6.79 37.27 -13.34
C ILE A 282 -5.91 37.85 -14.44
N TRP A 283 -5.29 36.97 -15.21
CA TRP A 283 -4.55 37.29 -16.42
C TRP A 283 -5.33 36.79 -17.64
N ARG A 284 -5.24 37.53 -18.75
CA ARG A 284 -5.99 37.25 -19.97
C ARG A 284 -5.07 37.26 -21.19
N SER A 285 -5.26 36.29 -22.08
CA SER A 285 -4.77 36.30 -23.45
C SER A 285 -5.93 36.64 -24.38
N THR A 286 -5.67 37.37 -25.46
CA THR A 286 -6.60 37.57 -26.60
C THR A 286 -6.03 37.05 -27.92
N ASN A 287 -4.88 36.36 -27.88
CA ASN A 287 -4.13 35.88 -29.05
C ASN A 287 -3.73 34.39 -28.94
N GLY A 288 -4.58 33.58 -28.33
CA GLY A 288 -4.43 32.11 -28.28
C GLY A 288 -3.26 31.66 -27.42
N GLY A 289 -3.01 32.34 -26.31
CA GLY A 289 -1.93 32.00 -25.37
C GLY A 289 -0.54 32.31 -25.91
N THR A 290 -0.42 33.28 -26.83
CA THR A 290 0.87 33.80 -27.27
C THR A 290 1.44 34.78 -26.25
N SER A 291 0.58 35.62 -25.65
CA SER A 291 0.93 36.52 -24.56
C SER A 291 -0.26 36.72 -23.62
N PHE A 292 0.02 36.99 -22.35
CA PHE A 292 -0.98 37.32 -21.34
C PHE A 292 -0.73 38.71 -20.76
N GLU A 293 -1.81 39.42 -20.45
CA GLU A 293 -1.80 40.69 -19.75
C GLU A 293 -2.62 40.58 -18.46
N PHE A 294 -2.24 41.36 -17.44
CA PHE A 294 -3.08 41.55 -16.26
C PHE A 294 -4.47 42.04 -16.70
N ASN A 295 -5.53 41.42 -16.17
CA ASN A 295 -6.90 41.76 -16.53
C ASN A 295 -7.70 42.35 -15.37
N PHE A 296 -7.72 41.67 -14.22
CA PHE A 296 -8.56 42.07 -13.10
C PHE A 296 -8.06 41.48 -11.78
N ASN A 297 -8.28 42.22 -10.69
CA ASN A 297 -8.22 41.70 -9.33
C ASN A 297 -9.30 42.37 -8.48
N GLN A 298 -9.66 41.72 -7.38
CA GLN A 298 -10.46 42.32 -6.32
C GLN A 298 -9.57 42.54 -5.09
N THR A 299 -9.48 43.78 -4.60
CA THR A 299 -8.67 44.11 -3.41
C THR A 299 -9.04 43.23 -2.21
N ASP A 300 -8.02 42.77 -1.48
CA ASP A 300 -8.14 41.92 -0.27
C ASP A 300 -8.75 40.54 -0.52
N HIS A 301 -8.71 40.08 -1.77
CA HIS A 301 -9.17 38.75 -2.15
C HIS A 301 -8.04 37.91 -2.76
N GLY A 302 -8.04 36.62 -2.44
CA GLY A 302 -7.04 35.64 -2.83
C GLY A 302 -7.57 34.64 -3.86
N ARG A 303 -7.52 33.34 -3.54
CA ARG A 303 -7.87 32.22 -4.45
C ARG A 303 -9.03 32.55 -5.38
N ILE A 304 -8.80 32.30 -6.67
CA ILE A 304 -9.78 32.56 -7.73
C ILE A 304 -10.06 31.27 -8.51
N GLU A 305 -11.34 31.04 -8.77
CA GLU A 305 -11.85 30.01 -9.68
C GLU A 305 -12.65 30.69 -10.78
N LEU A 306 -12.45 30.28 -12.03
CA LEU A 306 -12.97 30.89 -13.23
C LEU A 306 -13.96 29.94 -13.91
N ALA A 307 -14.93 30.51 -14.63
CA ALA A 307 -15.79 29.74 -15.52
C ALA A 307 -16.11 30.56 -16.77
N THR A 308 -15.97 29.92 -17.94
CA THR A 308 -16.37 30.51 -19.23
C THR A 308 -17.60 29.81 -19.80
N SER A 309 -18.40 30.52 -20.59
CA SER A 309 -19.61 29.95 -21.17
C SER A 309 -19.35 29.40 -22.57
N THR A 310 -19.81 28.17 -22.82
CA THR A 310 -19.81 27.55 -24.15
C THR A 310 -20.88 28.13 -25.07
N SER A 311 -21.98 28.65 -24.52
CA SER A 311 -23.07 29.28 -25.26
C SER A 311 -22.89 30.80 -25.43
N ASN A 312 -21.97 31.43 -24.70
CA ASN A 312 -21.65 32.86 -24.81
C ASN A 312 -20.16 33.15 -24.55
N SER A 313 -19.36 33.28 -25.61
CA SER A 313 -17.91 33.47 -25.50
C SER A 313 -17.45 34.75 -24.80
N THR A 314 -18.32 35.74 -24.62
CA THR A 314 -17.96 36.99 -23.94
C THR A 314 -18.24 36.94 -22.45
N LEU A 315 -18.90 35.89 -21.97
CA LEU A 315 -19.26 35.71 -20.56
C LEU A 315 -18.17 34.92 -19.81
N VAL A 316 -17.69 35.50 -18.72
CA VAL A 316 -16.79 34.84 -17.76
C VAL A 316 -17.22 35.19 -16.35
N TYR A 317 -17.16 34.21 -15.45
CA TYR A 317 -17.33 34.38 -14.01
C TYR A 317 -16.02 34.09 -13.29
N ALA A 318 -15.85 34.70 -12.12
CA ALA A 318 -14.72 34.49 -11.24
C ALA A 318 -15.20 34.50 -9.77
N SER A 319 -14.99 33.43 -9.03
CA SER A 319 -15.23 33.37 -7.58
C SER A 319 -13.96 33.67 -6.82
N PHE A 320 -14.01 34.58 -5.86
CA PHE A 320 -12.85 35.04 -5.10
C PHE A 320 -13.01 34.76 -3.60
N MET A 321 -12.00 34.12 -3.01
CA MET A 321 -11.87 34.03 -1.57
C MET A 321 -11.48 35.39 -0.96
N ASP A 322 -12.12 35.79 0.13
CA ASP A 322 -11.73 36.93 0.95
C ASP A 322 -10.57 36.55 1.90
N LEU A 323 -9.49 37.35 1.91
CA LEU A 323 -8.26 37.06 2.66
C LEU A 323 -8.39 37.21 4.18
N ASN A 324 -9.44 37.89 4.67
CA ASN A 324 -9.66 38.11 6.09
C ASN A 324 -10.50 37.00 6.73
N THR A 325 -11.42 36.44 5.95
CA THR A 325 -12.41 35.45 6.42
C THR A 325 -12.11 34.04 5.94
N ASN A 326 -11.29 33.88 4.89
CA ASN A 326 -11.08 32.64 4.14
C ASN A 326 -12.34 32.08 3.47
N GLY A 327 -13.48 32.78 3.56
CA GLY A 327 -14.71 32.44 2.84
C GLY A 327 -14.75 33.07 1.46
N VAL A 328 -15.77 32.76 0.67
CA VAL A 328 -15.97 33.45 -0.61
C VAL A 328 -16.59 34.82 -0.36
N GLY A 329 -15.87 35.87 -0.73
CA GLY A 329 -16.27 37.27 -0.52
C GLY A 329 -17.05 37.87 -1.70
N ILE A 330 -16.76 37.41 -2.92
CA ILE A 330 -17.38 37.95 -4.13
C ILE A 330 -17.40 36.90 -5.25
N ILE A 331 -18.49 36.88 -6.00
CA ILE A 331 -18.54 36.30 -7.35
C ILE A 331 -18.56 37.48 -8.32
N ALA A 332 -17.50 37.64 -9.11
CA ALA A 332 -17.40 38.64 -10.16
C ALA A 332 -17.77 38.03 -11.52
N TYR A 333 -18.20 38.87 -12.46
CA TYR A 333 -18.49 38.45 -13.83
C TYR A 333 -18.22 39.56 -14.84
N SER A 334 -18.00 39.16 -16.08
CA SER A 334 -17.89 40.04 -17.24
C SER A 334 -18.71 39.50 -18.40
N THR A 335 -19.45 40.38 -19.09
CA THR A 335 -20.23 40.05 -20.29
C THR A 335 -19.57 40.51 -21.59
N ASN A 336 -18.36 41.08 -21.50
CA ASN A 336 -17.65 41.68 -22.62
C ASN A 336 -16.20 41.21 -22.69
N SER A 337 -15.96 39.92 -22.43
CA SER A 337 -14.67 39.24 -22.48
C SER A 337 -13.63 39.80 -21.51
N GLY A 338 -14.04 40.10 -20.27
CA GLY A 338 -13.16 40.59 -19.21
C GLY A 338 -12.76 42.06 -19.36
N ASN A 339 -13.42 42.85 -20.22
CA ASN A 339 -13.10 44.28 -20.35
C ASN A 339 -13.66 45.10 -19.19
N ASN A 340 -14.85 44.74 -18.69
CA ASN A 340 -15.44 45.29 -17.46
C ASN A 340 -15.90 44.14 -16.57
N TRP A 341 -15.70 44.30 -15.26
CA TRP A 341 -16.11 43.33 -14.25
C TRP A 341 -17.13 43.95 -13.30
N PHE A 342 -18.10 43.14 -12.89
CA PHE A 342 -19.18 43.50 -11.98
C PHE A 342 -19.36 42.39 -10.93
N SER A 343 -20.00 42.68 -9.80
CA SER A 343 -20.26 41.71 -8.73
C SER A 343 -21.65 41.07 -8.83
N LYS A 344 -21.78 39.84 -8.32
CA LYS A 344 -23.03 39.10 -8.11
C LYS A 344 -23.22 38.74 -6.64
N THR A 345 -24.42 38.30 -6.30
CA THR A 345 -24.75 37.76 -5.00
C THR A 345 -23.92 36.50 -4.74
N VAL A 346 -23.26 36.42 -3.58
CA VAL A 346 -22.64 35.18 -3.08
C VAL A 346 -23.72 34.36 -2.38
N PRO A 347 -23.91 33.06 -2.72
CA PRO A 347 -24.92 32.24 -2.07
C PRO A 347 -24.63 32.01 -0.57
N GLY A 348 -25.66 32.14 0.25
CA GLY A 348 -25.62 31.94 1.70
C GLY A 348 -26.69 32.77 2.44
N PRO A 349 -26.85 32.56 3.76
CA PRO A 349 -26.26 31.49 4.58
C PRO A 349 -26.83 30.11 4.20
N SER A 350 -26.08 29.04 4.51
CA SER A 350 -26.48 27.66 4.22
C SER A 350 -27.35 27.05 5.32
N TYR A 351 -28.05 25.96 4.97
CA TYR A 351 -28.71 25.09 5.95
C TYR A 351 -27.71 24.47 6.95
N SER A 352 -26.48 24.21 6.53
CA SER A 352 -25.38 23.72 7.38
C SER A 352 -24.81 24.78 8.35
N GLY A 353 -25.33 26.02 8.32
CA GLY A 353 -24.95 27.10 9.24
C GLY A 353 -23.74 27.93 8.79
N ALA A 354 -23.22 27.69 7.59
CA ALA A 354 -22.15 28.48 7.00
C ALA A 354 -22.66 29.85 6.53
N SER A 355 -21.83 30.88 6.64
CA SER A 355 -22.19 32.26 6.27
C SER A 355 -22.34 32.47 4.76
N ASN A 356 -21.60 31.69 3.97
CA ASN A 356 -21.67 31.60 2.51
C ASN A 356 -21.47 30.13 2.09
N TYR A 357 -21.58 29.82 0.80
CA TYR A 357 -21.51 28.46 0.28
C TYR A 357 -20.21 27.69 0.59
N ALA A 358 -19.10 28.39 0.90
CA ALA A 358 -17.82 27.80 1.29
C ALA A 358 -17.47 28.08 2.77
N GLY A 359 -18.34 28.73 3.55
CA GLY A 359 -18.04 29.10 4.94
C GLY A 359 -16.73 29.90 5.09
N THR A 360 -15.72 29.28 5.71
CA THR A 360 -14.35 29.81 5.87
C THR A 360 -13.31 28.99 5.10
N GLN A 361 -13.75 28.23 4.10
CA GLN A 361 -12.98 27.22 3.40
C GLN A 361 -12.76 27.54 1.91
N GLY A 362 -13.04 28.77 1.45
CA GLY A 362 -12.88 29.17 0.04
C GLY A 362 -11.48 28.99 -0.55
N TRP A 363 -10.43 28.83 0.27
CA TRP A 363 -9.09 28.42 -0.19
C TRP A 363 -8.99 26.92 -0.55
N TYR A 364 -9.86 26.08 -0.01
CA TYR A 364 -9.91 24.61 -0.10
C TYR A 364 -11.00 24.13 -1.09
N ASP A 365 -12.26 24.53 -0.87
CA ASP A 365 -13.46 24.14 -1.64
C ASP A 365 -14.12 25.38 -2.27
N ASN A 366 -13.78 25.62 -3.55
CA ASN A 366 -14.35 26.71 -4.30
C ASN A 366 -14.54 26.25 -5.73
N ILE A 367 -15.78 26.26 -6.19
CA ILE A 367 -16.18 25.97 -7.55
C ILE A 367 -17.10 27.08 -8.02
N VAL A 368 -16.88 27.54 -9.24
CA VAL A 368 -17.88 28.24 -10.03
C VAL A 368 -17.99 27.56 -11.39
N ALA A 369 -19.20 27.39 -11.90
CA ALA A 369 -19.42 26.78 -13.22
C ALA A 369 -20.64 27.36 -13.92
N ILE A 370 -20.67 27.24 -15.25
CA ILE A 370 -21.76 27.72 -16.10
C ILE A 370 -22.34 26.52 -16.85
N ASP A 371 -23.67 26.43 -16.92
CA ASP A 371 -24.34 25.42 -17.74
C ASP A 371 -23.94 25.58 -19.22
N PRO A 372 -23.48 24.50 -19.89
CA PRO A 372 -22.96 24.65 -21.25
C PRO A 372 -24.01 25.07 -22.28
N ASP A 373 -25.29 24.75 -22.06
CA ASP A 373 -26.37 25.07 -23.01
C ASP A 373 -27.08 26.38 -22.66
N ASN A 374 -26.91 26.90 -21.44
CA ASN A 374 -27.61 28.09 -20.98
C ASN A 374 -26.76 28.95 -20.03
N ALA A 375 -26.18 30.02 -20.58
CA ALA A 375 -25.38 31.01 -19.85
C ALA A 375 -26.07 31.69 -18.64
N SER A 376 -27.41 31.63 -18.52
CA SER A 376 -28.13 32.15 -17.35
C SER A 376 -28.17 31.15 -16.19
N VAL A 377 -27.80 29.89 -16.40
CA VAL A 377 -27.72 28.88 -15.35
C VAL A 377 -26.27 28.76 -14.90
N ILE A 378 -26.02 29.02 -13.62
CA ILE A 378 -24.69 28.94 -13.02
C ILE A 378 -24.73 28.18 -11.70
N TYR A 379 -23.57 27.67 -11.31
CA TYR A 379 -23.39 26.81 -10.15
C TYR A 379 -22.26 27.33 -9.28
N ALA A 380 -22.38 27.09 -7.98
CA ALA A 380 -21.32 27.32 -6.99
C ALA A 380 -21.24 26.10 -6.07
N GLY A 381 -20.01 25.68 -5.75
CA GLY A 381 -19.75 24.55 -4.87
C GLY A 381 -18.66 24.89 -3.86
N GLY A 382 -18.92 24.57 -2.59
CA GLY A 382 -18.01 24.73 -1.45
C GLY A 382 -18.36 23.66 -0.43
N ILE A 383 -18.84 24.03 0.75
CA ILE A 383 -19.37 23.05 1.72
C ILE A 383 -20.61 22.37 1.16
N ASP A 384 -21.46 23.13 0.45
CA ASP A 384 -22.67 22.64 -0.18
C ASP A 384 -22.73 23.10 -1.65
N PHE A 385 -23.59 22.47 -2.45
CA PHE A 385 -23.81 22.79 -3.86
C PHE A 385 -25.03 23.70 -4.07
N TRP A 386 -24.84 24.74 -4.89
CA TRP A 386 -25.83 25.79 -5.16
C TRP A 386 -26.04 25.99 -6.66
N LYS A 387 -27.26 26.36 -7.02
CA LYS A 387 -27.66 26.65 -8.40
C LYS A 387 -28.38 27.98 -8.49
N SER A 388 -28.09 28.73 -9.55
CA SER A 388 -28.83 29.91 -9.99
C SER A 388 -29.34 29.68 -11.42
N THR A 389 -30.51 30.22 -11.74
CA THR A 389 -31.12 30.17 -13.09
C THR A 389 -31.30 31.56 -13.72
N ASN A 390 -30.76 32.60 -13.08
CA ASN A 390 -30.83 34.00 -13.51
C ASN A 390 -29.46 34.69 -13.45
N GLY A 391 -28.39 33.94 -13.73
CA GLY A 391 -27.03 34.47 -13.81
C GLY A 391 -26.49 34.95 -12.48
N GLY A 392 -26.84 34.30 -11.36
CA GLY A 392 -26.29 34.59 -10.04
C GLY A 392 -26.96 35.72 -9.28
N ASP A 393 -28.12 36.23 -9.73
CA ASP A 393 -28.87 37.23 -8.97
C ASP A 393 -29.50 36.60 -7.72
N THR A 394 -30.08 35.40 -7.88
CA THR A 394 -30.62 34.60 -6.78
C THR A 394 -30.15 33.16 -6.87
N TRP A 395 -30.01 32.51 -5.73
CA TRP A 395 -29.48 31.16 -5.61
C TRP A 395 -30.44 30.23 -4.84
N THR A 396 -30.33 28.94 -5.12
CA THR A 396 -31.02 27.87 -4.39
C THR A 396 -29.99 26.82 -4.00
N GLN A 397 -29.91 26.50 -2.70
CA GLN A 397 -29.13 25.37 -2.21
C GLN A 397 -29.76 24.06 -2.70
N LYS A 398 -28.97 23.16 -3.28
CA LYS A 398 -29.44 21.89 -3.87
C LYS A 398 -28.96 20.66 -3.11
N THR A 399 -27.92 20.81 -2.30
CA THR A 399 -27.40 19.76 -1.43
C THR A 399 -27.18 20.29 -0.02
N ASN A 400 -27.19 19.40 0.97
CA ASN A 400 -26.90 19.75 2.35
C ASN A 400 -26.18 18.58 3.04
N TRP A 401 -24.94 18.79 3.48
CA TRP A 401 -24.14 17.74 4.13
C TRP A 401 -24.70 17.34 5.51
N TYR A 402 -25.21 18.32 6.28
CA TYR A 402 -25.65 18.11 7.66
C TYR A 402 -27.14 17.72 7.71
N GLN A 403 -27.51 16.57 7.13
CA GLN A 403 -28.91 16.12 6.93
C GLN A 403 -29.89 16.59 8.03
N GLN A 404 -30.70 17.60 7.73
CA GLN A 404 -31.67 18.18 8.68
C GLN A 404 -33.04 18.38 8.04
N ALA A 405 -34.07 18.46 8.88
CA ALA A 405 -35.45 18.58 8.41
C ALA A 405 -35.65 19.84 7.54
N GLY A 406 -36.18 19.64 6.33
CA GLY A 406 -36.43 20.71 5.37
C GLY A 406 -35.22 21.18 4.55
N ALA A 407 -34.03 20.61 4.80
CA ALA A 407 -32.87 20.86 3.95
C ALA A 407 -32.95 20.04 2.63
N PRO A 408 -32.20 20.46 1.59
CA PRO A 408 -32.03 19.66 0.37
C PRO A 408 -31.39 18.29 0.61
N GLN A 409 -31.29 17.48 -0.44
CA GLN A 409 -30.75 16.13 -0.35
C GLN A 409 -29.30 16.12 0.16
N TYR A 410 -28.90 15.00 0.76
CA TYR A 410 -27.51 14.79 1.15
C TYR A 410 -26.59 14.62 -0.06
N VAL A 411 -25.51 15.39 -0.06
CA VAL A 411 -24.26 15.15 -0.77
C VAL A 411 -23.16 15.49 0.23
N HIS A 412 -22.05 14.76 0.19
CA HIS A 412 -20.92 15.02 1.05
C HIS A 412 -20.39 16.44 0.86
N ALA A 413 -19.84 17.04 1.92
CA ALA A 413 -19.26 18.37 1.88
C ALA A 413 -17.97 18.44 1.05
N ASP A 414 -17.46 19.66 0.87
CA ASP A 414 -16.16 19.99 0.26
C ASP A 414 -16.10 19.70 -1.23
N GLU A 415 -16.97 20.39 -1.98
CA GLU A 415 -17.05 20.28 -3.43
C GLU A 415 -15.76 20.82 -4.08
N HIS A 416 -15.04 19.94 -4.78
CA HIS A 416 -13.73 20.21 -5.37
C HIS A 416 -13.69 20.17 -6.89
N ALA A 417 -14.57 19.38 -7.52
CA ALA A 417 -14.62 19.26 -8.98
C ALA A 417 -16.07 19.18 -9.47
N ILE A 418 -16.34 19.82 -10.61
CA ILE A 418 -17.59 19.68 -11.35
C ILE A 418 -17.29 19.46 -12.83
N ALA A 419 -17.97 18.50 -13.45
CA ALA A 419 -17.82 18.21 -14.87
C ALA A 419 -19.17 17.94 -15.53
N PHE A 420 -19.42 18.56 -16.68
CA PHE A 420 -20.57 18.27 -17.53
C PHE A 420 -20.19 17.22 -18.56
N ALA A 421 -21.09 16.29 -18.88
CA ALA A 421 -20.85 15.38 -20.00
C ALA A 421 -20.97 16.13 -21.34
N PRO A 422 -19.92 16.20 -22.17
CA PRO A 422 -19.94 17.03 -23.37
C PRO A 422 -21.02 16.63 -24.40
N SER A 423 -21.35 15.34 -24.46
CA SER A 423 -22.39 14.81 -25.35
C SER A 423 -23.82 14.97 -24.81
N ASN A 424 -24.00 15.29 -23.52
CA ASN A 424 -25.30 15.55 -22.90
C ASN A 424 -25.14 16.34 -21.59
N THR A 425 -25.31 17.65 -21.68
CA THR A 425 -25.09 18.60 -20.56
C THR A 425 -26.09 18.46 -19.41
N ASN A 426 -27.16 17.66 -19.58
CA ASN A 426 -28.04 17.32 -18.45
C ASN A 426 -27.33 16.43 -17.43
N ILE A 427 -26.31 15.69 -17.88
CA ILE A 427 -25.51 14.80 -17.06
C ILE A 427 -24.32 15.57 -16.52
N MET A 428 -24.18 15.55 -15.20
CA MET A 428 -23.11 16.23 -14.48
C MET A 428 -22.53 15.28 -13.43
N TYR A 429 -21.24 15.43 -13.17
CA TYR A 429 -20.54 14.76 -12.09
C TYR A 429 -19.95 15.81 -11.14
N LEU A 430 -19.97 15.48 -9.86
CA LEU A 430 -19.50 16.31 -8.76
C LEU A 430 -18.55 15.45 -7.91
N GLY A 431 -17.39 16.00 -7.59
CA GLY A 431 -16.33 15.34 -6.84
C GLY A 431 -15.99 16.11 -5.57
N ASN A 432 -15.88 15.41 -4.47
CA ASN A 432 -15.65 15.95 -3.13
C ASN A 432 -14.92 14.94 -2.23
N ASP A 433 -14.85 15.23 -0.93
CA ASP A 433 -14.16 14.37 0.06
C ASP A 433 -14.91 13.08 0.41
N GLY A 434 -16.15 12.94 -0.07
CA GLY A 434 -16.95 11.72 0.00
C GLY A 434 -16.98 10.91 -1.30
N GLY A 435 -16.21 11.30 -2.33
CA GLY A 435 -16.14 10.60 -3.62
C GLY A 435 -16.85 11.31 -4.76
N VAL A 436 -17.65 10.57 -5.53
CA VAL A 436 -18.28 11.05 -6.78
C VAL A 436 -19.80 10.96 -6.70
N TYR A 437 -20.46 12.03 -7.11
CA TYR A 437 -21.90 12.12 -7.27
C TYR A 437 -22.28 12.45 -8.71
N LYS A 438 -23.40 11.90 -9.18
CA LYS A 438 -23.93 12.12 -10.53
C LYS A 438 -25.32 12.75 -10.48
N SER A 439 -25.53 13.71 -11.37
CA SER A 439 -26.85 14.27 -11.67
C SER A 439 -27.22 13.95 -13.12
N LEU A 440 -28.50 13.65 -13.36
CA LEU A 440 -29.07 13.46 -14.70
C LEU A 440 -29.94 14.64 -15.15
N ASN A 441 -30.07 15.67 -14.30
CA ASN A 441 -31.04 16.74 -14.46
C ASN A 441 -30.44 18.10 -14.06
N LYS A 442 -29.20 18.36 -14.48
CA LYS A 442 -28.55 19.67 -14.32
C LYS A 442 -28.40 20.12 -12.86
N GLY A 443 -28.08 19.19 -11.96
CA GLY A 443 -27.82 19.45 -10.54
C GLY A 443 -29.07 19.66 -9.69
N GLU A 444 -30.24 19.21 -10.14
CA GLU A 444 -31.46 19.21 -9.32
C GLU A 444 -31.48 18.04 -8.32
N LEU A 445 -31.10 16.84 -8.78
CA LEU A 445 -30.94 15.64 -7.96
C LEU A 445 -29.57 15.00 -8.18
N TRP A 446 -29.05 14.39 -7.13
CA TRP A 446 -27.73 13.77 -7.08
C TRP A 446 -27.83 12.33 -6.59
N THR A 447 -26.94 11.48 -7.09
CA THR A 447 -26.81 10.09 -6.67
C THR A 447 -25.34 9.78 -6.47
N ALA A 448 -24.99 9.19 -5.32
CA ALA A 448 -23.63 8.74 -5.07
C ALA A 448 -23.26 7.62 -6.06
N CYS A 449 -22.06 7.71 -6.61
CA CYS A 449 -21.52 6.78 -7.59
C CYS A 449 -20.26 6.07 -7.07
N ASN A 450 -20.11 5.95 -5.76
CA ASN A 450 -19.00 5.26 -5.15
C ASN A 450 -19.31 3.76 -5.15
N ASN A 451 -18.93 3.01 -6.17
CA ASN A 451 -19.12 1.56 -6.23
C ASN A 451 -17.85 0.93 -6.79
N ASN A 452 -17.25 -0.02 -6.06
CA ASN A 452 -15.89 -0.50 -6.32
C ASN A 452 -14.86 0.64 -6.41
N LEU A 453 -15.10 1.74 -5.70
CA LEU A 453 -14.21 2.90 -5.66
C LEU A 453 -13.50 2.92 -4.31
N SER A 454 -12.44 2.11 -4.19
CA SER A 454 -11.68 1.96 -2.94
C SER A 454 -10.64 3.04 -2.77
N ILE A 455 -11.10 4.24 -2.41
CA ILE A 455 -10.25 5.43 -2.21
C ILE A 455 -10.34 6.05 -0.81
N THR A 456 -10.97 5.37 0.15
CA THR A 456 -11.16 5.92 1.50
C THR A 456 -9.84 6.10 2.23
N GLN A 457 -9.76 7.18 3.01
CA GLN A 457 -8.56 7.63 3.70
C GLN A 457 -8.61 7.29 5.19
N PHE A 458 -8.10 6.11 5.57
CA PHE A 458 -8.06 5.71 6.98
C PHE A 458 -6.93 6.43 7.74
N TYR A 459 -7.24 6.82 8.98
CA TYR A 459 -6.23 7.12 10.00
C TYR A 459 -5.88 5.88 10.83
N TYR A 460 -6.85 4.99 11.06
CA TYR A 460 -6.71 3.81 11.93
C TYR A 460 -7.60 2.65 11.47
N GLY A 461 -7.20 1.40 11.74
CA GLY A 461 -8.00 0.21 11.45
C GLY A 461 -8.10 -0.74 12.64
N ALA A 462 -9.25 -1.40 12.79
CA ALA A 462 -9.50 -2.37 13.86
C ALA A 462 -10.11 -3.65 13.28
N VAL A 463 -9.56 -4.80 13.69
CA VAL A 463 -9.98 -6.10 13.18
C VAL A 463 -10.50 -6.97 14.31
N ALA A 464 -11.68 -7.57 14.11
CA ALA A 464 -12.23 -8.46 15.13
C ALA A 464 -11.35 -9.71 15.31
N PRO A 465 -11.25 -10.29 16.52
CA PRO A 465 -10.39 -11.44 16.81
C PRO A 465 -10.65 -12.68 15.95
N SER A 466 -11.85 -12.76 15.36
CA SER A 466 -12.25 -13.76 14.37
C SER A 466 -13.37 -13.20 13.48
N GLY A 467 -13.69 -13.92 12.40
CA GLY A 467 -14.74 -13.51 11.46
C GLY A 467 -14.31 -12.36 10.56
N ASN A 468 -15.28 -11.59 10.07
CA ASN A 468 -15.05 -10.56 9.07
C ASN A 468 -15.55 -9.17 9.51
N ASN A 469 -15.62 -8.93 10.82
CA ASN A 469 -15.97 -7.59 11.31
C ASN A 469 -14.72 -6.72 11.30
N PHE A 470 -14.81 -5.61 10.58
CA PHE A 470 -13.73 -4.63 10.43
C PHE A 470 -14.29 -3.24 10.69
N TYR A 471 -13.51 -2.40 11.36
CA TYR A 471 -13.85 -1.02 11.65
C TYR A 471 -12.64 -0.12 11.42
N GLY A 472 -12.85 1.17 11.31
CA GLY A 472 -11.73 2.12 11.27
C GLY A 472 -12.18 3.55 11.14
N GLY A 473 -11.37 4.44 11.68
CA GLY A 473 -11.56 5.87 11.57
C GLY A 473 -10.97 6.42 10.28
N THR A 474 -11.72 7.32 9.63
CA THR A 474 -11.39 7.88 8.33
C THR A 474 -11.47 9.39 8.32
N GLN A 475 -10.74 10.01 7.39
CA GLN A 475 -10.81 11.43 7.10
C GLN A 475 -12.18 11.77 6.50
N ASP A 476 -12.87 12.74 7.12
CA ASP A 476 -14.16 13.32 6.73
C ASP A 476 -15.36 12.35 6.56
N ASN A 477 -15.13 11.04 6.58
CA ASN A 477 -16.12 9.98 6.32
C ASN A 477 -16.44 9.15 7.58
N GLY A 478 -15.99 9.61 8.75
CA GLY A 478 -16.36 9.06 10.05
C GLY A 478 -15.60 7.80 10.45
N THR A 479 -16.11 7.17 11.51
CA THR A 479 -15.77 5.79 11.83
C THR A 479 -16.67 4.87 11.03
N LEU A 480 -16.06 3.99 10.23
CA LEU A 480 -16.75 3.05 9.37
C LEU A 480 -16.71 1.64 9.95
N GLY A 481 -17.69 0.81 9.58
CA GLY A 481 -17.71 -0.61 9.91
C GLY A 481 -18.32 -1.50 8.83
N THR A 482 -17.96 -2.78 8.84
CA THR A 482 -18.53 -3.82 7.97
C THR A 482 -18.52 -5.18 8.67
N SER A 483 -19.33 -6.12 8.15
CA SER A 483 -19.33 -7.54 8.51
C SER A 483 -18.80 -8.43 7.36
N GLY A 484 -17.77 -7.96 6.67
CA GLY A 484 -17.03 -8.72 5.66
C GLY A 484 -17.45 -8.45 4.22
N SER A 485 -18.31 -7.45 4.04
CA SER A 485 -18.70 -6.94 2.73
C SER A 485 -17.83 -5.75 2.34
N ALA A 486 -17.64 -5.55 1.03
CA ALA A 486 -17.08 -4.31 0.50
C ALA A 486 -18.02 -3.10 0.70
N ASN A 487 -19.28 -3.34 1.10
CA ASN A 487 -20.23 -2.31 1.51
C ASN A 487 -20.11 -2.04 3.01
N TRP A 488 -19.48 -0.92 3.35
CA TRP A 488 -19.32 -0.45 4.72
C TRP A 488 -20.40 0.57 5.07
N SER A 489 -20.57 0.84 6.35
CA SER A 489 -21.52 1.83 6.87
C SER A 489 -20.83 2.76 7.85
N GLU A 490 -21.24 4.04 7.85
CA GLU A 490 -20.84 4.99 8.88
C GLU A 490 -21.50 4.64 10.22
N ILE A 491 -20.70 4.64 11.29
CA ILE A 491 -21.15 4.44 12.67
C ILE A 491 -21.16 5.77 13.41
N LEU A 492 -20.11 6.57 13.24
CA LEU A 492 -19.91 7.86 13.88
C LEU A 492 -19.40 8.84 12.83
N GLY A 493 -20.13 9.93 12.54
CA GLY A 493 -19.79 10.87 11.45
C GLY A 493 -18.61 11.80 11.76
N GLY A 494 -18.35 12.76 10.86
CA GLY A 494 -17.20 13.70 10.86
C GLY A 494 -15.86 12.98 10.62
N ASP A 495 -14.75 13.37 11.25
CA ASP A 495 -13.53 12.52 11.23
C ASP A 495 -13.66 11.37 12.24
N GLY A 496 -13.30 10.15 11.84
CA GLY A 496 -13.12 9.03 12.76
C GLY A 496 -11.65 8.81 13.06
N GLY A 497 -11.28 8.64 14.32
CA GLY A 497 -9.89 8.44 14.74
C GLY A 497 -9.55 6.99 15.13
N ALA A 498 -8.76 6.84 16.18
CA ALA A 498 -8.39 5.52 16.69
C ALA A 498 -9.64 4.67 17.00
N THR A 499 -9.60 3.38 16.68
CA THR A 499 -10.75 2.47 16.87
C THR A 499 -10.23 1.12 17.38
N GLU A 500 -10.91 0.50 18.34
CA GLU A 500 -10.56 -0.83 18.86
C GLU A 500 -11.83 -1.65 19.13
N ILE A 501 -11.71 -2.96 19.03
CA ILE A 501 -12.80 -3.91 19.26
C ILE A 501 -12.46 -4.74 20.49
N ASP A 502 -13.42 -4.89 21.41
CA ASP A 502 -13.26 -5.76 22.58
C ASP A 502 -13.10 -7.22 22.15
N PHE A 503 -11.94 -7.79 22.47
CA PHE A 503 -11.62 -9.14 22.04
C PHE A 503 -12.40 -10.24 22.77
N ASN A 504 -13.03 -9.93 23.92
CA ASN A 504 -13.90 -10.86 24.64
C ASN A 504 -15.38 -10.68 24.26
N ASN A 505 -15.78 -9.44 23.93
CA ASN A 505 -17.13 -9.13 23.47
C ASN A 505 -17.10 -8.17 22.26
N PRO A 506 -16.98 -8.69 21.03
CA PRO A 506 -16.89 -7.87 19.81
C PRO A 506 -18.08 -6.95 19.51
N GLN A 507 -19.17 -7.01 20.30
CA GLN A 507 -20.23 -6.00 20.24
C GLN A 507 -19.80 -4.66 20.84
N ASN A 508 -18.78 -4.67 21.71
CA ASN A 508 -18.19 -3.45 22.24
C ASN A 508 -17.15 -2.90 21.25
N ILE A 509 -17.39 -1.69 20.77
CA ILE A 509 -16.47 -0.97 19.88
C ILE A 509 -16.14 0.35 20.55
N TYR A 510 -14.85 0.65 20.62
CA TYR A 510 -14.31 1.88 21.16
C TYR A 510 -13.83 2.75 20.02
N MET A 511 -14.26 4.00 19.98
CA MET A 511 -14.05 4.88 18.84
C MET A 511 -13.63 6.25 19.34
N GLU A 512 -12.58 6.80 18.77
CA GLU A 512 -12.26 8.20 18.89
C GLU A 512 -12.92 8.98 17.74
N TYR A 513 -13.53 10.12 18.03
CA TYR A 513 -13.94 11.09 17.02
C TYR A 513 -12.72 11.94 16.64
N VAL A 514 -12.50 13.06 17.35
CA VAL A 514 -11.25 13.85 17.31
C VAL A 514 -10.92 14.38 18.68
N ASN A 515 -9.66 14.74 18.91
CA ASN A 515 -9.18 15.34 20.16
C ASN A 515 -9.56 14.51 21.40
N LEU A 516 -9.40 13.18 21.32
CA LEU A 516 -9.78 12.19 22.33
C LEU A 516 -11.26 12.29 22.74
N CYS A 517 -12.15 12.76 21.85
CA CYS A 517 -13.58 12.66 22.07
C CYS A 517 -13.99 11.18 21.96
N PHE A 518 -14.04 10.49 23.09
CA PHE A 518 -14.09 9.04 23.16
C PHE A 518 -15.54 8.53 23.25
N PHE A 519 -15.90 7.61 22.35
CA PHE A 519 -17.20 6.98 22.23
C PHE A 519 -17.10 5.46 22.40
N LYS A 520 -18.21 4.87 22.82
CA LYS A 520 -18.40 3.42 22.91
C LYS A 520 -19.71 3.01 22.26
N SER A 521 -19.68 1.94 21.49
CA SER A 521 -20.84 1.15 21.12
C SER A 521 -20.86 -0.15 21.92
N THR A 522 -22.04 -0.69 22.20
CA THR A 522 -22.23 -1.99 22.89
C THR A 522 -23.08 -2.97 22.07
N ASP A 523 -23.41 -2.62 20.83
CA ASP A 523 -24.32 -3.35 19.95
C ASP A 523 -23.74 -3.56 18.54
N GLY A 524 -22.40 -3.52 18.42
CA GLY A 524 -21.71 -3.75 17.15
C GLY A 524 -21.76 -2.55 16.19
N GLY A 525 -22.02 -1.34 16.71
CA GLY A 525 -22.03 -0.09 15.96
C GLY A 525 -23.41 0.41 15.56
N ALA A 526 -24.49 -0.23 16.03
CA ALA A 526 -25.86 0.22 15.73
C ALA A 526 -26.23 1.48 16.53
N SER A 527 -25.65 1.66 17.72
CA SER A 527 -25.72 2.88 18.51
C SER A 527 -24.42 3.15 19.25
N TYR A 528 -24.23 4.39 19.70
CA TYR A 528 -23.05 4.82 20.45
C TYR A 528 -23.39 5.84 21.53
N PHE A 529 -22.49 5.99 22.50
CA PHE A 529 -22.56 7.03 23.53
C PHE A 529 -21.16 7.51 23.92
N LYS A 530 -21.06 8.76 24.38
CA LYS A 530 -19.79 9.35 24.85
C LYS A 530 -19.34 8.65 26.14
N ALA A 531 -18.10 8.19 26.17
CA ALA A 531 -17.54 7.35 27.24
C ALA A 531 -16.28 7.99 27.85
N MET A 532 -16.39 9.25 28.27
CA MET A 532 -15.29 10.09 28.77
C MET A 532 -15.37 10.42 30.27
N ASN A 533 -16.20 9.73 31.06
CA ASN A 533 -16.36 10.08 32.47
C ASN A 533 -15.01 10.01 33.22
N GLY A 534 -14.57 11.14 33.80
CA GLY A 534 -13.26 11.29 34.44
C GLY A 534 -12.19 11.98 33.58
N ILE A 535 -12.30 11.95 32.25
CA ILE A 535 -11.48 12.77 31.34
C ILE A 535 -12.12 14.16 31.24
N PRO A 536 -11.36 15.26 31.41
CA PRO A 536 -11.91 16.61 31.29
C PRO A 536 -12.32 16.86 29.84
N ALA A 537 -13.57 17.25 29.60
CA ALA A 537 -14.13 17.47 28.27
C ALA A 537 -15.03 18.70 28.23
N GLY A 538 -15.29 19.22 27.01
CA GLY A 538 -16.27 20.29 26.81
C GLY A 538 -17.72 19.84 27.04
N PRO A 539 -18.66 20.80 27.16
CA PRO A 539 -20.05 20.53 27.53
C PRO A 539 -20.88 19.83 26.45
N ASN A 540 -20.48 19.89 25.16
CA ASN A 540 -21.24 19.29 24.07
C ASN A 540 -20.85 17.83 23.80
N LEU A 541 -21.72 17.10 23.11
CA LEU A 541 -21.53 15.67 22.82
C LEU A 541 -20.20 15.40 22.12
N PHE A 542 -19.89 16.15 21.06
CA PHE A 542 -18.68 15.96 20.25
C PHE A 542 -17.50 16.85 20.69
N ASP A 543 -17.60 17.56 21.81
CA ASP A 543 -16.44 18.27 22.36
C ASP A 543 -15.41 17.24 22.87
N GLY A 544 -14.18 17.33 22.37
CA GLY A 544 -13.05 16.51 22.84
C GLY A 544 -12.57 16.88 24.25
N THR A 545 -11.42 16.32 24.62
CA THR A 545 -10.80 16.64 25.91
C THR A 545 -10.27 18.08 25.91
N THR A 546 -10.25 18.71 27.09
CA THR A 546 -9.53 19.98 27.29
C THR A 546 -8.05 19.78 27.59
N ASP A 547 -7.58 18.54 27.74
CA ASP A 547 -6.15 18.22 27.77
C ASP A 547 -5.50 18.57 26.41
N ARG A 548 -4.23 18.97 26.44
CA ARG A 548 -3.41 19.07 25.22
C ARG A 548 -3.28 17.68 24.59
N THR A 549 -3.86 17.48 23.41
CA THR A 549 -3.87 16.18 22.72
C THR A 549 -3.61 16.29 21.22
N LEU A 550 -3.54 15.15 20.53
CA LEU A 550 -3.49 15.07 19.07
C LEU A 550 -4.90 15.13 18.47
N PHE A 551 -4.98 15.55 17.21
CA PHE A 551 -6.23 15.50 16.46
C PHE A 551 -6.79 14.07 16.39
N ILE A 552 -5.96 13.11 15.97
CA ILE A 552 -6.21 11.67 16.16
C ILE A 552 -5.41 11.22 17.38
N SER A 553 -6.11 10.94 18.48
CA SER A 553 -5.48 10.62 19.77
C SER A 553 -5.31 9.11 19.97
N PRO A 554 -4.13 8.63 20.42
CA PRO A 554 -3.90 7.20 20.58
C PRO A 554 -4.62 6.65 21.81
N PHE A 555 -5.18 5.46 21.66
CA PHE A 555 -5.53 4.60 22.79
C PHE A 555 -5.26 3.15 22.42
N SER A 556 -5.21 2.29 23.44
CA SER A 556 -4.98 0.86 23.26
C SER A 556 -5.69 0.08 24.34
N MET A 557 -6.31 -1.03 23.94
CA MET A 557 -6.88 -2.00 24.85
C MET A 557 -5.77 -2.85 25.49
N ASP A 558 -5.89 -3.14 26.77
CA ASP A 558 -4.97 -4.05 27.45
C ASP A 558 -5.15 -5.47 26.90
N PRO A 559 -4.13 -6.06 26.23
CA PRO A 559 -4.24 -7.39 25.65
C PRO A 559 -4.41 -8.51 26.70
N ASN A 560 -4.27 -8.20 27.99
CA ASN A 560 -4.46 -9.12 29.11
C ASN A 560 -5.86 -9.02 29.73
N ASN A 561 -6.60 -7.92 29.50
CA ASN A 561 -7.91 -7.68 30.08
C ASN A 561 -8.69 -6.64 29.26
N SER A 562 -9.70 -7.08 28.50
CA SER A 562 -10.45 -6.20 27.60
C SER A 562 -11.26 -5.09 28.29
N ASN A 563 -11.46 -5.15 29.61
CA ASN A 563 -12.06 -4.04 30.37
C ASN A 563 -11.08 -2.90 30.66
N THR A 564 -9.78 -3.11 30.46
CA THR A 564 -8.74 -2.11 30.69
C THR A 564 -8.34 -1.46 29.37
N ILE A 565 -8.37 -0.14 29.32
CA ILE A 565 -7.96 0.65 28.15
C ILE A 565 -7.11 1.81 28.65
N VAL A 566 -6.05 2.14 27.90
CA VAL A 566 -5.21 3.32 28.13
C VAL A 566 -5.33 4.29 26.97
N ALA A 567 -5.34 5.59 27.24
CA ALA A 567 -5.43 6.64 26.23
C ALA A 567 -4.40 7.75 26.50
N GLY A 568 -3.85 8.35 25.44
CA GLY A 568 -2.79 9.35 25.52
C GLY A 568 -3.25 10.77 25.17
N THR A 569 -2.94 11.73 26.04
CA THR A 569 -2.98 13.18 25.78
C THR A 569 -1.56 13.75 25.86
N TYR A 570 -1.26 14.70 26.74
CA TYR A 570 0.10 14.92 27.25
C TYR A 570 0.40 13.99 28.45
N ARG A 571 -0.63 13.33 28.98
CA ARG A 571 -0.60 12.34 30.06
C ARG A 571 -1.42 11.11 29.66
N VAL A 572 -1.19 10.00 30.35
CA VAL A 572 -1.92 8.74 30.17
C VAL A 572 -3.13 8.67 31.08
N TRP A 573 -4.27 8.36 30.47
CA TRP A 573 -5.53 8.00 31.09
C TRP A 573 -5.71 6.48 31.08
N ARG A 574 -6.35 5.93 32.12
CA ARG A 574 -6.69 4.51 32.23
C ARG A 574 -8.11 4.33 32.73
N THR A 575 -8.81 3.37 32.13
CA THR A 575 -10.04 2.75 32.63
C THR A 575 -9.77 1.28 32.94
N SER A 576 -10.54 0.69 33.86
CA SER A 576 -10.52 -0.75 34.16
C SER A 576 -11.92 -1.37 34.16
N ASP A 577 -12.92 -0.62 33.70
CA ASP A 577 -14.34 -0.95 33.73
C ASP A 577 -15.01 -0.75 32.35
N GLY A 578 -14.23 -0.95 31.29
CA GLY A 578 -14.69 -0.91 29.91
C GLY A 578 -15.11 0.50 29.46
N ALA A 579 -14.34 1.52 29.86
CA ALA A 579 -14.57 2.95 29.62
C ALA A 579 -15.79 3.54 30.36
N SER A 580 -16.20 2.96 31.49
CA SER A 580 -17.25 3.55 32.33
C SER A 580 -16.70 4.71 33.17
N ASN A 581 -15.47 4.59 33.67
CA ASN A 581 -14.74 5.63 34.39
C ASN A 581 -13.25 5.63 34.00
N TRP A 582 -12.69 6.82 33.90
CA TRP A 582 -11.29 7.07 33.59
C TRP A 582 -10.58 7.80 34.74
N SER A 583 -9.30 7.49 34.91
CA SER A 583 -8.41 8.20 35.84
C SER A 583 -7.04 8.43 35.18
N SER A 584 -6.40 9.56 35.49
CA SER A 584 -5.05 9.82 35.00
C SER A 584 -4.05 9.00 35.82
N ILE A 585 -3.19 8.24 35.16
CA ILE A 585 -2.15 7.42 35.80
C ILE A 585 -0.75 8.00 35.57
N SER A 586 -0.64 9.25 35.13
CA SER A 586 0.63 9.96 34.96
C SER A 586 0.43 11.46 35.05
N SER A 587 1.55 12.15 35.26
CA SER A 587 1.66 13.59 34.99
C SER A 587 2.04 13.81 33.52
N ASP A 588 2.58 14.97 33.15
CA ASP A 588 3.05 15.21 31.80
C ASP A 588 4.25 14.32 31.44
N LEU A 589 4.08 13.45 30.46
CA LEU A 589 5.12 12.54 29.97
C LEU A 589 6.00 13.17 28.88
N THR A 590 5.55 14.28 28.29
CA THR A 590 6.19 14.96 27.16
C THR A 590 7.31 15.91 27.58
N GLY A 591 7.34 16.29 28.86
CA GLY A 591 8.37 17.15 29.44
C GLY A 591 8.19 18.65 29.23
N ASP A 592 7.07 19.08 28.64
CA ASP A 592 6.77 20.49 28.33
C ASP A 592 5.97 21.19 29.44
N GLY A 593 5.62 20.46 30.50
CA GLY A 593 4.76 20.92 31.58
C GLY A 593 3.27 20.91 31.20
N ALA A 594 2.44 21.20 32.19
CA ALA A 594 1.00 21.36 31.99
C ALA A 594 0.71 22.65 31.21
N GLY A 595 -0.08 22.55 30.13
CA GLY A 595 -0.45 23.69 29.30
C GLY A 595 -1.16 23.25 28.03
N SER A 596 -1.68 24.22 27.25
CA SER A 596 -2.41 23.96 26.01
C SER A 596 -1.52 23.80 24.77
N SER A 597 -0.22 24.09 24.88
CA SER A 597 0.76 24.04 23.78
C SER A 597 1.97 23.19 24.17
N GLY A 598 2.59 22.52 23.20
CA GLY A 598 3.70 21.58 23.43
C GLY A 598 3.45 20.22 22.79
N ALA A 599 4.38 19.30 23.02
CA ALA A 599 4.34 17.93 22.54
C ALA A 599 3.19 17.13 23.16
N LYS A 600 2.82 16.05 22.49
CA LYS A 600 1.69 15.17 22.85
C LYS A 600 2.16 13.72 22.83
N ILE A 601 1.49 12.86 23.58
CA ILE A 601 1.62 11.41 23.44
C ILE A 601 1.02 11.03 22.10
N SER A 602 1.82 10.37 21.26
CA SER A 602 1.48 9.93 19.91
C SER A 602 1.23 8.43 19.84
N THR A 603 1.66 7.67 20.85
CA THR A 603 1.35 6.24 20.98
C THR A 603 1.36 5.84 22.44
N VAL A 604 0.45 4.96 22.84
CA VAL A 604 0.41 4.37 24.18
C VAL A 604 -0.08 2.92 24.07
N ILE A 605 0.61 1.99 24.71
CA ILE A 605 0.31 0.55 24.60
C ILE A 605 0.63 -0.18 25.90
N VAL A 606 -0.22 -1.16 26.25
CA VAL A 606 0.00 -2.07 27.38
C VAL A 606 0.66 -3.35 26.87
N ALA A 607 1.69 -3.82 27.56
CA ALA A 607 2.42 -5.02 27.14
C ALA A 607 1.63 -6.30 27.43
N LYS A 608 1.61 -7.22 26.46
CA LYS A 608 1.04 -8.56 26.67
C LYS A 608 1.88 -9.35 27.67
N GLY A 609 1.20 -10.14 28.50
CA GLY A 609 1.76 -10.86 29.64
C GLY A 609 1.85 -10.05 30.93
N ASN A 610 1.74 -8.71 30.89
CA ASN A 610 1.79 -7.89 32.11
C ASN A 610 1.10 -6.52 31.97
N SER A 611 -0.12 -6.40 32.51
CA SER A 611 -0.91 -5.15 32.54
C SER A 611 -0.26 -3.96 33.27
N ASN A 612 0.82 -4.18 34.03
CA ASN A 612 1.54 -3.12 34.71
C ASN A 612 2.64 -2.48 33.85
N VAL A 613 2.97 -3.08 32.71
CA VAL A 613 3.98 -2.56 31.80
C VAL A 613 3.29 -1.78 30.69
N ILE A 614 3.52 -0.47 30.65
CA ILE A 614 2.90 0.45 29.68
C ILE A 614 4.01 1.30 29.07
N TYR A 615 4.03 1.36 27.74
CA TYR A 615 4.93 2.21 26.96
C TYR A 615 4.14 3.37 26.39
N ALA A 616 4.70 4.58 26.45
CA ALA A 616 4.15 5.78 25.83
C ALA A 616 5.22 6.50 25.03
N GLY A 617 4.95 6.77 23.75
CA GLY A 617 5.80 7.57 22.87
C GLY A 617 5.19 8.95 22.61
N CYS A 618 6.02 9.96 22.40
CA CYS A 618 5.61 11.35 22.22
C CYS A 618 6.03 11.93 20.87
N SER A 619 5.31 12.98 20.44
CA SER A 619 5.55 13.72 19.20
C SER A 619 6.90 14.44 19.13
N ASN A 620 7.60 14.54 20.27
CA ASN A 620 8.97 15.08 20.39
C ASN A 620 10.04 13.98 20.58
N GLY A 621 9.71 12.72 20.30
CA GLY A 621 10.65 11.59 20.36
C GLY A 621 10.91 11.03 21.75
N ARG A 622 10.27 11.55 22.78
CA ARG A 622 10.35 10.96 24.12
C ARG A 622 9.60 9.63 24.18
N VAL A 623 10.19 8.67 24.86
CA VAL A 623 9.55 7.40 25.22
C VAL A 623 9.59 7.25 26.73
N GLN A 624 8.45 6.92 27.33
CA GLN A 624 8.26 6.80 28.77
C GLN A 624 7.67 5.44 29.08
N VAL A 625 8.15 4.79 30.14
CA VAL A 625 7.74 3.44 30.50
C VAL A 625 7.45 3.35 31.99
N THR A 626 6.32 2.73 32.32
CA THR A 626 6.00 2.25 33.67
C THR A 626 6.01 0.73 33.68
N THR A 627 6.43 0.14 34.80
CA THR A 627 6.38 -1.31 35.06
C THR A 627 5.58 -1.63 36.33
N ASP A 628 4.91 -0.63 36.92
CA ASP A 628 4.14 -0.70 38.15
C ASP A 628 2.70 -0.16 37.98
N GLY A 629 2.18 -0.21 36.75
CA GLY A 629 0.80 0.14 36.44
C GLY A 629 0.51 1.64 36.43
N GLY A 630 1.55 2.48 36.37
CA GLY A 630 1.47 3.93 36.30
C GLY A 630 1.83 4.66 37.59
N ALA A 631 2.23 3.95 38.65
CA ALA A 631 2.66 4.62 39.88
C ALA A 631 3.96 5.42 39.66
N ASN A 632 4.90 4.88 38.88
CA ASN A 632 6.12 5.56 38.46
C ASN A 632 6.33 5.45 36.95
N TRP A 633 6.79 6.55 36.33
CA TRP A 633 7.12 6.63 34.92
C TRP A 633 8.59 7.02 34.72
N ASN A 634 9.28 6.29 33.85
CA ASN A 634 10.70 6.47 33.59
C ASN A 634 10.94 6.89 32.14
N LEU A 635 11.77 7.92 31.94
CA LEU A 635 12.20 8.33 30.61
C LEU A 635 13.18 7.29 30.04
N ARG A 636 12.87 6.78 28.85
CA ARG A 636 13.53 5.65 28.17
C ARG A 636 14.03 6.05 26.78
N ASN A 637 14.83 7.11 26.72
CA ASN A 637 15.33 7.68 25.46
C ASN A 637 16.72 7.20 25.03
N SER A 638 17.39 6.37 25.83
CA SER A 638 18.77 5.96 25.55
C SER A 638 18.85 5.18 24.23
N GLY A 639 19.55 5.72 23.24
CA GLY A 639 19.67 5.13 21.90
C GLY A 639 18.59 5.53 20.89
N LEU A 640 17.55 6.28 21.31
CA LEU A 640 16.49 6.76 20.41
C LEU A 640 16.85 8.08 19.72
N PRO A 641 16.28 8.34 18.52
CA PRO A 641 16.50 9.59 17.80
C PRO A 641 15.60 10.69 18.35
N ASN A 642 15.96 11.95 18.06
CA ASN A 642 15.07 13.08 18.28
C ASN A 642 14.09 13.24 17.09
N ALA A 643 13.16 12.30 16.94
CA ALA A 643 12.19 12.24 15.84
C ALA A 643 10.77 11.97 16.37
N TYR A 644 9.74 12.19 15.56
CA TYR A 644 8.36 11.98 15.98
C TYR A 644 8.12 10.48 16.16
N CYS A 645 7.86 10.02 17.39
CA CYS A 645 7.56 8.61 17.66
C CYS A 645 6.14 8.29 17.18
N THR A 646 5.98 7.43 16.17
CA THR A 646 4.68 7.16 15.54
C THR A 646 3.92 6.02 16.21
N ARG A 647 4.60 4.91 16.49
CA ARG A 647 3.99 3.71 17.07
C ARG A 647 4.99 3.00 17.99
N ILE A 648 4.48 2.44 19.08
CA ILE A 648 5.18 1.40 19.84
C ILE A 648 4.36 0.11 19.76
N ALA A 649 5.01 -1.00 19.39
CA ALA A 649 4.46 -2.35 19.52
C ALA A 649 5.23 -3.12 20.59
N THR A 650 4.55 -4.03 21.28
CA THR A 650 5.19 -4.91 22.29
C THR A 650 5.27 -6.32 21.78
N ASP A 651 6.33 -7.03 22.19
CA ASP A 651 6.47 -8.45 21.91
C ASP A 651 5.37 -9.23 22.67
N PRO A 652 4.56 -10.04 21.99
CA PRO A 652 3.45 -10.75 22.61
C PRO A 652 3.89 -11.84 23.60
N ASN A 653 5.16 -12.24 23.57
CA ASN A 653 5.75 -13.30 24.37
C ASN A 653 6.70 -12.77 25.46
N ASN A 654 7.06 -11.47 25.43
CA ASN A 654 7.93 -10.87 26.44
C ASN A 654 7.60 -9.37 26.69
N PRO A 655 7.03 -9.00 27.85
CA PRO A 655 6.68 -7.61 28.13
C PRO A 655 7.88 -6.65 28.25
N ALA A 656 9.11 -7.17 28.34
CA ALA A 656 10.34 -6.35 28.33
C ALA A 656 10.76 -5.90 26.92
N THR A 657 10.27 -6.59 25.88
CA THR A 657 10.64 -6.33 24.50
C THR A 657 9.59 -5.44 23.81
N ALA A 658 10.06 -4.36 23.19
CA ALA A 658 9.21 -3.44 22.45
C ALA A 658 9.94 -2.86 21.23
N TYR A 659 9.16 -2.40 20.27
CA TYR A 659 9.62 -1.81 19.01
C TYR A 659 9.01 -0.42 18.87
N ALA A 660 9.81 0.58 18.53
CA ALA A 660 9.38 1.96 18.34
C ALA A 660 9.68 2.40 16.91
N THR A 661 8.69 3.01 16.24
CA THR A 661 8.83 3.59 14.90
C THR A 661 8.84 5.11 14.95
N PHE A 662 9.50 5.71 13.96
CA PHE A 662 9.67 7.15 13.86
C PHE A 662 9.32 7.67 12.47
N SER A 663 8.64 8.81 12.44
CA SER A 663 8.34 9.54 11.21
C SER A 663 9.49 10.46 10.80
N GLY A 664 9.26 11.22 9.73
CA GLY A 664 10.16 12.24 9.22
C GLY A 664 11.34 11.70 8.44
N TYR A 665 12.25 12.61 8.08
CA TYR A 665 13.26 12.39 7.04
C TYR A 665 14.70 12.34 7.58
N LEU A 666 14.88 11.70 8.74
CA LEU A 666 16.19 11.35 9.28
C LEU A 666 16.65 9.99 8.74
N SER A 667 17.62 9.99 7.83
CA SER A 667 18.10 8.76 7.18
C SER A 667 18.64 7.76 8.19
N GLY A 668 18.21 6.50 8.09
CA GLY A 668 18.64 5.41 8.97
C GLY A 668 18.00 5.37 10.36
N ASP A 669 17.20 6.37 10.76
CA ASP A 669 16.59 6.46 12.09
C ASP A 669 15.07 6.26 12.03
N LYS A 670 14.63 5.01 11.84
CA LYS A 670 13.22 4.66 11.57
C LYS A 670 12.61 3.67 12.56
N VAL A 671 13.31 2.59 12.89
CA VAL A 671 12.80 1.49 13.71
C VAL A 671 13.83 1.11 14.77
N TYR A 672 13.40 1.02 16.02
CA TYR A 672 14.25 0.70 17.16
C TYR A 672 13.63 -0.42 18.00
N LYS A 673 14.49 -1.25 18.58
CA LYS A 673 14.11 -2.36 19.45
C LYS A 673 14.71 -2.17 20.85
N THR A 674 13.95 -2.53 21.87
CA THR A 674 14.42 -2.74 23.24
C THR A 674 14.08 -4.15 23.69
N SER A 675 14.83 -4.70 24.64
CA SER A 675 14.57 -5.97 25.31
C SER A 675 14.63 -5.85 26.84
N ASP A 676 14.65 -4.62 27.37
CA ASP A 676 14.95 -4.32 28.78
C ASP A 676 14.05 -3.20 29.35
N TYR A 677 12.80 -3.15 28.90
CA TYR A 677 11.81 -2.14 29.30
C TYR A 677 12.21 -0.71 28.89
N GLY A 678 12.87 -0.58 27.73
CA GLY A 678 13.32 0.69 27.16
C GLY A 678 14.57 1.29 27.82
N GLN A 679 15.28 0.54 28.68
CA GLN A 679 16.52 1.05 29.27
C GLN A 679 17.58 1.32 28.20
N GLY A 680 17.65 0.47 27.17
CA GLY A 680 18.42 0.69 25.96
C GLY A 680 17.61 0.37 24.70
N TRP A 681 17.82 1.17 23.66
CA TRP A 681 17.26 0.96 22.33
C TRP A 681 18.35 0.75 21.30
N SER A 682 18.14 -0.25 20.42
CA SER A 682 19.01 -0.57 19.30
C SER A 682 18.31 -0.20 18.00
N ASN A 683 19.00 0.52 17.12
CA ASN A 683 18.49 0.85 15.79
C ASN A 683 18.49 -0.40 14.91
N ILE A 684 17.32 -0.75 14.35
CA ILE A 684 17.11 -1.90 13.45
C ILE A 684 16.54 -1.45 12.10
N SER A 685 16.79 -0.20 11.71
CA SER A 685 16.27 0.36 10.45
C SER A 685 16.97 -0.21 9.22
N SER A 686 18.24 -0.64 9.35
CA SER A 686 19.05 -1.28 8.31
C SER A 686 18.93 -0.57 6.95
N ASN A 687 18.32 -1.22 5.96
CA ASN A 687 18.14 -0.75 4.59
C ASN A 687 16.76 -0.10 4.33
N LEU A 688 16.00 0.32 5.34
CA LEU A 688 14.79 1.10 5.10
C LEU A 688 15.13 2.42 4.39
N PRO A 689 14.35 2.84 3.39
CA PRO A 689 14.51 4.15 2.75
C PRO A 689 14.21 5.27 3.75
N ASN A 690 14.69 6.48 3.45
CA ASN A 690 14.45 7.66 4.28
C ASN A 690 13.02 8.22 4.11
N ILE A 691 12.03 7.46 4.58
CA ILE A 691 10.60 7.80 4.52
C ILE A 691 9.94 7.66 5.90
N PRO A 692 8.80 8.33 6.15
CA PRO A 692 7.99 8.09 7.34
C PRO A 692 7.63 6.61 7.53
N VAL A 693 7.87 6.10 8.74
CA VAL A 693 7.31 4.82 9.22
C VAL A 693 6.18 5.14 10.18
N ASN A 694 4.96 4.71 9.83
CA ASN A 694 3.73 5.12 10.51
C ASN A 694 3.29 4.12 11.59
N CYS A 695 3.56 2.83 11.39
CA CYS A 695 3.15 1.78 12.31
C CYS A 695 4.10 0.57 12.26
N VAL A 696 4.04 -0.27 13.30
CA VAL A 696 4.76 -1.54 13.40
C VAL A 696 3.88 -2.59 14.06
N VAL A 697 3.95 -3.83 13.59
CA VAL A 697 3.32 -5.01 14.20
C VAL A 697 4.33 -6.16 14.26
N VAL A 698 4.30 -6.90 15.37
CA VAL A 698 5.14 -8.07 15.62
C VAL A 698 4.34 -9.32 15.27
N ASN A 699 4.92 -10.26 14.52
CA ASN A 699 4.30 -11.57 14.34
C ASN A 699 4.39 -12.37 15.66
N PRO A 700 3.25 -12.74 16.29
CA PRO A 700 3.27 -13.47 17.55
C PRO A 700 3.82 -14.89 17.47
N ALA A 701 3.91 -15.48 16.26
CA ALA A 701 4.46 -16.81 16.04
C ALA A 701 5.98 -16.79 15.79
N ASP A 702 6.53 -15.67 15.34
CA ASP A 702 7.97 -15.50 15.07
C ASP A 702 8.37 -14.04 15.32
N ASN A 703 9.01 -13.79 16.46
CA ASN A 703 9.39 -12.44 16.85
C ASN A 703 10.53 -11.86 16.01
N ASN A 704 11.16 -12.64 15.11
CA ASN A 704 12.08 -12.12 14.10
C ASN A 704 11.34 -11.52 12.90
N ASN A 705 10.04 -11.77 12.79
CA ASN A 705 9.19 -11.30 11.72
C ASN A 705 8.38 -10.07 12.15
N LEU A 706 8.74 -8.91 11.60
CA LEU A 706 8.08 -7.63 11.86
C LEU A 706 7.54 -7.04 10.55
N PHE A 707 6.44 -6.32 10.68
CA PHE A 707 5.80 -5.59 9.59
C PHE A 707 5.77 -4.11 9.95
N VAL A 708 6.13 -3.24 9.01
CA VAL A 708 6.01 -1.80 9.18
C VAL A 708 5.21 -1.18 8.03
N GLY A 709 4.29 -0.30 8.37
CA GLY A 709 3.55 0.51 7.40
C GLY A 709 4.28 1.83 7.17
N THR A 710 4.42 2.23 5.91
CA THR A 710 5.16 3.43 5.49
C THR A 710 4.34 4.25 4.51
N ASP A 711 4.86 5.40 4.09
CA ASP A 711 4.26 6.20 3.02
C ASP A 711 4.36 5.55 1.62
N LEU A 712 5.06 4.41 1.49
CA LEU A 712 5.20 3.62 0.26
C LEU A 712 4.80 2.15 0.49
N GLY A 713 3.73 1.89 1.24
CA GLY A 713 3.24 0.55 1.50
C GLY A 713 3.93 -0.16 2.67
N VAL A 714 3.90 -1.50 2.65
CA VAL A 714 4.37 -2.36 3.75
C VAL A 714 5.80 -2.85 3.49
N PHE A 715 6.63 -2.77 4.51
CA PHE A 715 7.95 -3.42 4.55
C PHE A 715 7.97 -4.52 5.61
N VAL A 716 8.69 -5.59 5.33
CA VAL A 716 8.76 -6.80 6.15
C VAL A 716 10.21 -7.13 6.44
N THR A 717 10.48 -7.54 7.67
CA THR A 717 11.74 -8.20 8.04
C THR A 717 11.45 -9.62 8.51
N ALA A 718 12.40 -10.53 8.30
CA ALA A 718 12.37 -11.91 8.82
C ALA A 718 13.62 -12.24 9.65
N ASN A 719 14.45 -11.23 9.93
CA ASN A 719 15.71 -11.34 10.65
C ASN A 719 15.84 -10.22 11.68
N ASP A 720 14.73 -9.91 12.36
CA ASP A 720 14.70 -8.98 13.50
C ASP A 720 15.21 -7.57 13.13
N GLY A 721 14.90 -7.12 11.91
CA GLY A 721 15.31 -5.82 11.37
C GLY A 721 16.74 -5.77 10.83
N GLY A 722 17.41 -6.92 10.69
CA GLY A 722 18.68 -7.01 9.96
C GLY A 722 18.55 -6.56 8.50
N SER A 723 17.38 -6.79 7.90
CA SER A 723 17.01 -6.28 6.57
C SER A 723 15.49 -6.22 6.38
N TRP A 724 15.06 -5.32 5.50
CA TRP A 724 13.67 -5.04 5.16
C TRP A 724 13.41 -5.19 3.66
N VAL A 725 12.27 -5.77 3.32
CA VAL A 725 11.81 -5.97 1.94
C VAL A 725 10.43 -5.34 1.77
N GLN A 726 10.23 -4.57 0.71
CA GLN A 726 8.91 -4.02 0.38
C GLN A 726 8.00 -5.13 -0.18
N GLU A 727 6.82 -5.30 0.41
CA GLU A 727 5.86 -6.36 0.07
C GLU A 727 4.49 -5.72 -0.23
N ILE A 728 4.31 -5.28 -1.48
CA ILE A 728 3.11 -4.58 -1.96
C ILE A 728 2.40 -5.32 -3.11
N ASN A 729 2.65 -6.60 -3.32
CA ASN A 729 1.98 -7.32 -4.41
C ASN A 729 0.46 -7.41 -4.17
N GLY A 730 -0.34 -6.89 -5.10
CA GLY A 730 -1.80 -6.73 -4.93
C GLY A 730 -2.23 -5.49 -4.12
N MET A 731 -1.27 -4.67 -3.68
CA MET A 731 -1.49 -3.38 -3.00
C MET A 731 -0.93 -2.24 -3.86
N ALA A 732 -1.58 -1.08 -3.79
CA ALA A 732 -1.07 0.12 -4.45
C ALA A 732 0.15 0.71 -3.72
N ASN A 733 0.92 1.57 -4.38
CA ASN A 733 1.98 2.34 -3.74
C ASN A 733 1.42 3.51 -2.89
N VAL A 734 0.78 3.15 -1.77
CA VAL A 734 -0.03 4.03 -0.91
C VAL A 734 0.51 4.10 0.51
N ALA A 735 0.26 5.21 1.20
CA ALA A 735 0.56 5.32 2.62
C ALA A 735 -0.28 4.34 3.45
N VAL A 736 0.40 3.55 4.27
CA VAL A 736 -0.21 2.65 5.26
C VAL A 736 -0.15 3.35 6.61
N SER A 737 -1.32 3.75 7.11
CA SER A 737 -1.46 4.44 8.39
C SER A 737 -1.42 3.46 9.55
N ASP A 738 -1.98 2.26 9.35
CA ASP A 738 -2.08 1.26 10.40
C ASP A 738 -2.00 -0.18 9.89
N LEU A 739 -1.53 -1.06 10.78
CA LEU A 739 -1.42 -2.50 10.57
C LEU A 739 -2.02 -3.22 11.78
N ASP A 740 -2.71 -4.33 11.51
CA ASP A 740 -3.20 -5.24 12.55
C ASP A 740 -2.92 -6.69 12.14
N TYR A 741 -2.50 -7.52 13.09
CA TYR A 741 -2.21 -8.94 12.87
C TYR A 741 -3.17 -9.82 13.65
N ARG A 742 -3.88 -10.68 12.92
CA ARG A 742 -4.81 -11.64 13.49
C ARG A 742 -4.21 -13.04 13.45
N ALA A 743 -3.83 -13.51 14.64
CA ALA A 743 -3.23 -14.83 14.82
C ALA A 743 -4.19 -16.00 14.56
N SER A 744 -5.50 -15.80 14.65
CA SER A 744 -6.48 -16.89 14.48
C SER A 744 -6.54 -17.42 13.04
N ASP A 745 -6.19 -16.60 12.06
CA ASP A 745 -6.12 -16.99 10.63
C ASP A 745 -4.82 -16.56 9.93
N ASN A 746 -3.80 -16.16 10.70
CA ASN A 746 -2.51 -15.66 10.22
C ASN A 746 -2.64 -14.58 9.14
N LYS A 747 -3.51 -13.60 9.39
CA LYS A 747 -3.71 -12.49 8.47
C LYS A 747 -3.12 -11.19 9.00
N LEU A 748 -2.51 -10.44 8.09
CA LEU A 748 -2.13 -9.06 8.28
C LEU A 748 -3.12 -8.17 7.54
N PHE A 749 -3.57 -7.11 8.19
CA PHE A 749 -4.50 -6.12 7.66
C PHE A 749 -3.78 -4.78 7.58
N ALA A 750 -4.05 -4.01 6.53
CA ALA A 750 -3.47 -2.71 6.31
C ALA A 750 -4.55 -1.67 6.05
N ALA A 751 -4.67 -0.69 6.94
CA ALA A 751 -5.50 0.49 6.73
C ALA A 751 -4.67 1.54 5.99
N THR A 752 -5.14 1.96 4.83
CA THR A 752 -4.39 2.88 3.96
C THR A 752 -5.07 4.24 3.87
N HIS A 753 -4.27 5.26 3.60
CA HIS A 753 -4.74 6.62 3.42
C HIS A 753 -4.93 6.91 1.92
N GLY A 754 -6.06 6.46 1.37
CA GLY A 754 -6.44 6.72 -0.03
C GLY A 754 -6.69 5.48 -0.86
N ARG A 755 -6.56 4.26 -0.30
CA ARG A 755 -6.84 2.99 -0.98
C ARG A 755 -7.62 2.00 -0.12
N SER A 756 -8.39 2.52 0.83
CA SER A 756 -9.20 1.74 1.76
C SER A 756 -8.39 0.67 2.53
N MET A 757 -9.00 -0.45 2.95
CA MET A 757 -8.33 -1.50 3.72
C MET A 757 -7.94 -2.70 2.85
N TYR A 758 -6.79 -3.31 3.15
CA TYR A 758 -6.30 -4.56 2.55
C TYR A 758 -6.12 -5.64 3.60
N SER A 759 -6.07 -6.90 3.16
CA SER A 759 -5.56 -8.02 3.96
C SER A 759 -4.65 -8.92 3.14
N THR A 760 -3.78 -9.64 3.83
CA THR A 760 -2.98 -10.71 3.24
C THR A 760 -2.82 -11.84 4.24
N THR A 761 -2.60 -13.05 3.74
CA THR A 761 -2.23 -14.17 4.61
C THR A 761 -0.72 -14.15 4.77
N VAL A 762 -0.27 -14.00 6.01
CA VAL A 762 1.13 -14.17 6.36
C VAL A 762 1.38 -15.67 6.34
N GLY A 763 2.21 -16.13 5.40
CA GLY A 763 2.74 -17.48 5.44
C GLY A 763 3.44 -17.66 6.78
N GLY A 764 2.83 -18.43 7.67
CA GLY A 764 3.35 -18.61 9.01
C GLY A 764 4.73 -19.25 8.94
N GLY A 765 5.61 -18.84 9.85
CA GLY A 765 6.60 -19.71 10.45
C GLY A 765 5.93 -20.86 11.20
N GLY A 766 5.04 -21.61 10.54
CA GLY A 766 4.69 -22.96 10.97
C GLY A 766 5.95 -23.79 10.81
N GLY A 767 6.29 -24.57 11.83
CA GLY A 767 7.40 -25.51 11.72
C GLY A 767 7.35 -26.21 10.37
N GLN A 768 8.46 -26.16 9.64
CA GLN A 768 8.63 -26.89 8.39
C GLN A 768 8.20 -28.33 8.65
N THR A 769 7.05 -28.74 8.11
CA THR A 769 6.57 -30.10 8.29
C THR A 769 7.15 -30.92 7.15
N TYR A 770 8.31 -31.51 7.41
CA TYR A 770 8.94 -32.43 6.49
C TYR A 770 8.20 -33.77 6.55
N TYR A 771 7.58 -34.18 5.45
CA TYR A 771 7.03 -35.52 5.31
C TYR A 771 8.07 -36.40 4.62
N LEU A 772 8.46 -37.49 5.30
CA LEU A 772 9.24 -38.55 4.68
C LEU A 772 8.26 -39.55 4.06
N PHE A 773 8.41 -39.81 2.78
CA PHE A 773 7.72 -40.88 2.08
C PHE A 773 8.74 -41.96 1.75
N TYR A 774 8.34 -43.23 1.86
CA TYR A 774 9.08 -44.30 1.20
C TYR A 774 8.84 -44.22 -0.31
N ASP A 775 9.76 -44.79 -1.10
CA ASP A 775 9.65 -44.88 -2.57
C ASP A 775 8.38 -45.63 -3.04
N ASP A 776 7.65 -46.30 -2.14
CA ASP A 776 6.36 -46.95 -2.40
C ASP A 776 5.13 -46.04 -2.16
N GLY A 777 5.34 -44.78 -1.79
CA GLY A 777 4.27 -43.80 -1.54
C GLY A 777 3.59 -43.94 -0.18
N THR A 778 4.04 -44.84 0.70
CA THR A 778 3.50 -44.92 2.06
C THR A 778 4.03 -43.76 2.94
N PRO A 779 3.15 -42.99 3.60
CA PRO A 779 3.59 -41.97 4.54
C PRO A 779 4.20 -42.64 5.78
N THR A 780 5.38 -42.19 6.22
CA THR A 780 5.87 -42.58 7.55
C THR A 780 4.88 -42.06 8.58
N SER A 781 4.30 -42.93 9.40
CA SER A 781 3.33 -42.53 10.42
C SER A 781 3.96 -41.53 11.40
N GLY A 782 3.54 -40.26 11.32
CA GLY A 782 3.59 -39.26 12.38
C GLY A 782 4.96 -38.97 13.01
N TYR A 783 5.75 -38.09 12.40
CA TYR A 783 6.82 -37.38 13.10
C TYR A 783 6.72 -35.89 12.85
N TYR A 784 6.62 -35.13 13.95
CA TYR A 784 6.67 -33.68 13.97
C TYR A 784 8.10 -33.27 14.34
N PHE A 785 8.78 -32.52 13.48
CA PHE A 785 9.97 -31.80 13.91
C PHE A 785 9.52 -30.44 14.46
N SER A 786 9.48 -30.30 15.77
CA SER A 786 9.43 -28.97 16.39
C SER A 786 10.86 -28.44 16.50
N THR A 787 11.06 -27.16 16.22
CA THR A 787 12.31 -26.45 16.51
C THR A 787 12.49 -26.18 18.02
N ALA A 788 11.64 -26.75 18.87
CA ALA A 788 11.72 -26.64 20.32
C ALA A 788 11.14 -27.90 21.00
N GLY A 789 12.00 -28.68 21.68
CA GLY A 789 11.62 -29.59 22.75
C GLY A 789 11.45 -31.09 22.41
N ASN A 790 12.34 -31.90 23.00
CA ASN A 790 12.32 -33.35 23.28
C ASN A 790 11.13 -34.22 22.79
N GLY A 791 11.45 -35.18 21.91
CA GLY A 791 10.65 -36.38 21.64
C GLY A 791 11.53 -37.60 21.38
N SER A 792 11.26 -38.71 22.06
CA SER A 792 12.03 -39.97 21.96
C SER A 792 11.62 -40.80 20.74
N ALA A 793 12.57 -41.29 19.95
CA ALA A 793 12.31 -42.24 18.86
C ALA A 793 12.46 -43.70 19.36
N ASN A 794 11.43 -44.53 19.17
CA ASN A 794 11.53 -45.98 19.32
C ASN A 794 11.89 -46.63 17.96
N ARG A 795 12.78 -47.63 18.04
CA ARG A 795 13.40 -48.33 16.92
C ARG A 795 12.43 -49.36 16.30
N ILE A 796 12.19 -49.29 14.99
CA ILE A 796 11.71 -50.44 14.19
C ILE A 796 12.75 -50.69 13.10
N THR A 797 13.23 -51.93 13.00
CA THR A 797 14.15 -52.37 11.96
C THR A 797 13.41 -53.39 11.09
N PRO A 798 13.18 -53.14 9.79
CA PRO A 798 12.94 -54.21 8.85
C PRO A 798 14.29 -54.72 8.33
N THR A 799 14.52 -56.03 8.46
CA THR A 799 15.61 -56.72 7.75
C THR A 799 14.98 -57.59 6.68
N VAL A 800 15.41 -57.49 5.42
CA VAL A 800 15.15 -58.52 4.39
C VAL A 800 16.39 -58.72 3.52
N ASN A 801 16.90 -59.96 3.52
CA ASN A 801 17.79 -60.64 2.56
C ASN A 801 18.64 -59.80 1.58
N GLY A 802 19.84 -59.45 2.02
CA GLY A 802 21.04 -59.46 1.16
C GLY A 802 21.06 -58.49 -0.02
N ALA A 803 21.51 -57.27 0.26
CA ALA A 803 21.92 -56.21 -0.66
C ALA A 803 20.83 -55.60 -1.55
N GLN A 804 20.54 -54.31 -1.32
CA GLN A 804 20.14 -53.37 -2.36
C GLN A 804 20.40 -51.93 -1.91
N LEU A 805 20.85 -51.09 -2.85
CA LEU A 805 20.79 -49.64 -2.71
C LEU A 805 19.36 -49.25 -2.29
N ILE A 806 19.22 -48.61 -1.14
CA ILE A 806 17.97 -47.94 -0.79
C ILE A 806 18.07 -46.57 -1.44
N ASP A 807 17.45 -46.40 -2.59
CA ASP A 807 17.15 -45.05 -3.08
C ASP A 807 16.17 -44.45 -2.06
N MET A 808 16.59 -43.36 -1.41
CA MET A 808 15.72 -42.55 -0.58
C MET A 808 15.46 -41.27 -1.36
N SER A 809 14.26 -41.16 -1.91
CA SER A 809 13.78 -39.91 -2.47
C SER A 809 13.33 -39.00 -1.33
N ILE A 810 14.16 -38.03 -0.97
CA ILE A 810 13.80 -37.02 0.03
C ILE A 810 12.96 -35.95 -0.66
N TYR A 811 11.66 -35.99 -0.43
CA TYR A 811 10.75 -34.95 -0.87
C TYR A 811 10.67 -33.86 0.19
N ILE A 812 11.21 -32.69 -0.12
CA ILE A 812 11.12 -31.51 0.74
C ILE A 812 9.96 -30.67 0.22
N TYR A 813 8.89 -30.58 1.00
CA TYR A 813 7.83 -29.62 0.75
C TYR A 813 7.95 -28.47 1.76
N SER A 814 7.94 -27.25 1.23
CA SER A 814 7.65 -26.04 2.00
C SER A 814 6.20 -25.66 1.72
N VAL A 815 5.40 -25.46 2.78
CA VAL A 815 4.05 -24.91 2.63
C VAL A 815 4.05 -23.42 2.26
N ALA A 816 5.21 -22.80 2.12
CA ALA A 816 5.32 -21.40 1.75
C ALA A 816 6.62 -21.15 1.00
N SER A 817 6.57 -21.10 -0.34
CA SER A 817 7.51 -20.34 -1.18
C SER A 817 7.46 -20.82 -2.63
N GLY A 818 7.03 -19.96 -3.55
CA GLY A 818 7.24 -20.14 -5.00
C GLY A 818 8.71 -19.97 -5.45
N ILE A 819 9.68 -20.09 -4.53
CA ILE A 819 11.13 -20.05 -4.78
C ILE A 819 11.78 -21.01 -3.78
N ALA A 820 12.52 -22.01 -4.26
CA ALA A 820 13.28 -22.90 -3.39
C ALA A 820 14.58 -22.19 -2.95
N SER A 821 14.68 -21.81 -1.67
CA SER A 821 15.95 -21.48 -1.03
C SER A 821 16.54 -22.74 -0.39
N TYR A 822 17.85 -22.92 -0.54
CA TYR A 822 18.59 -24.05 0.02
C TYR A 822 19.30 -23.59 1.29
N THR A 823 18.78 -23.96 2.46
CA THR A 823 19.49 -23.79 3.73
C THR A 823 19.94 -25.17 4.21
N PRO A 824 21.26 -25.47 4.28
CA PRO A 824 21.74 -26.70 4.88
C PRO A 824 21.32 -26.76 6.36
N ILE A 825 20.72 -27.86 6.78
CA ILE A 825 20.46 -28.14 8.20
C ILE A 825 21.82 -28.40 8.88
N VAL A 826 22.22 -27.53 9.81
CA VAL A 826 23.43 -27.71 10.65
C VAL A 826 22.99 -27.99 12.09
N LEU A 827 23.39 -29.15 12.63
CA LEU A 827 23.10 -29.56 14.01
C LEU A 827 24.29 -29.20 14.94
N GLN A 828 24.02 -28.64 16.12
CA GLN A 828 25.02 -28.27 17.16
C GLN A 828 24.79 -29.08 18.45
N ASP A 829 25.85 -29.29 19.26
CA ASP A 829 25.78 -30.05 20.54
C ASP A 829 26.12 -29.22 21.79
N ASN A 830 25.39 -29.48 22.89
CA ASN A 830 25.51 -28.91 24.24
C ASN A 830 25.71 -30.06 25.27
N GLY A 831 26.92 -30.17 25.84
CA GLY A 831 27.37 -31.37 26.58
C GLY A 831 26.60 -31.75 27.87
N GLY A 832 25.91 -32.90 27.83
CA GLY A 832 25.25 -33.54 28.99
C GLY A 832 25.24 -35.10 28.96
N THR A 833 25.18 -35.70 30.15
CA THR A 833 25.39 -37.12 30.60
C THR A 833 24.57 -38.24 29.91
N PRO A 834 25.02 -39.52 29.93
CA PRO A 834 24.57 -40.62 29.04
C PRO A 834 23.15 -41.15 29.32
N GLY A 835 22.41 -41.38 28.23
CA GLY A 835 21.02 -41.86 28.21
C GLY A 835 20.22 -41.44 26.96
N SER A 836 20.84 -40.66 26.08
CA SER A 836 20.26 -40.15 24.84
C SER A 836 21.39 -39.98 23.83
N ASP A 837 21.56 -40.94 22.92
CA ASP A 837 22.64 -40.89 21.94
C ASP A 837 22.26 -39.95 20.79
N TYR A 838 22.76 -38.71 20.87
CA TYR A 838 22.93 -37.80 19.76
C TYR A 838 24.41 -37.83 19.34
N VAL A 839 24.67 -37.82 18.03
CA VAL A 839 26.03 -37.82 17.46
C VAL A 839 26.40 -36.41 17.04
N THR A 840 27.49 -35.85 17.58
CA THR A 840 28.30 -34.83 16.90
C THR A 840 29.80 -35.05 17.18
N LEU A 841 30.62 -34.89 16.14
CA LEU A 841 32.03 -35.26 16.10
C LEU A 841 32.95 -34.06 16.38
N LEU A 842 33.92 -34.25 17.27
CA LEU A 842 35.08 -33.36 17.45
C LEU A 842 36.26 -33.81 16.56
N PRO A 843 37.13 -32.89 16.11
CA PRO A 843 38.19 -33.21 15.15
C PRO A 843 39.39 -33.86 15.85
N LYS A 844 39.82 -35.02 15.36
CA LYS A 844 41.16 -35.54 15.65
C LYS A 844 41.78 -36.14 14.39
N VAL A 845 42.86 -35.51 13.93
CA VAL A 845 43.62 -35.93 12.75
C VAL A 845 44.56 -37.06 13.14
N ALA A 846 44.54 -38.15 12.38
CA ALA A 846 45.64 -39.10 12.30
C ALA A 846 45.99 -39.33 10.83
N SER A 847 47.29 -39.22 10.57
CA SER A 847 47.96 -39.14 9.28
C SER A 847 48.06 -40.46 8.53
N SER A 848 48.23 -40.32 7.21
CA SER A 848 48.96 -41.19 6.26
C SER A 848 48.17 -42.22 5.43
N VAL A 849 47.90 -41.84 4.18
CA VAL A 849 47.86 -42.77 3.02
C VAL A 849 48.58 -42.10 1.82
N PRO A 850 49.57 -42.74 1.17
CA PRO A 850 50.32 -42.15 0.05
C PRO A 850 49.51 -42.15 -1.27
N GLY A 851 49.49 -41.00 -1.97
CA GLY A 851 48.96 -40.87 -3.34
C GLY A 851 47.92 -39.76 -3.55
N TRP A 852 47.59 -38.98 -2.52
CA TRP A 852 46.64 -37.87 -2.60
C TRP A 852 47.35 -36.53 -2.42
N ASP A 853 47.12 -35.61 -3.37
CA ASP A 853 47.58 -34.23 -3.29
C ASP A 853 46.70 -33.47 -2.30
N VAL A 854 47.28 -33.06 -1.17
CA VAL A 854 46.60 -32.48 0.00
C VAL A 854 46.78 -30.96 0.09
N THR A 855 47.09 -30.28 -1.02
CA THR A 855 47.27 -28.82 -0.99
C THR A 855 46.02 -28.00 -1.28
N ASP A 856 44.85 -28.61 -1.54
CA ASP A 856 43.62 -27.84 -1.76
C ASP A 856 42.32 -28.61 -1.46
N LEU A 857 42.05 -28.90 -0.17
CA LEU A 857 40.73 -29.40 0.26
C LEU A 857 40.31 -28.80 1.61
N SER A 858 39.66 -27.63 1.56
CA SER A 858 38.57 -27.29 2.47
C SER A 858 37.45 -28.34 2.36
N PRO A 859 36.65 -28.60 3.42
CA PRO A 859 35.74 -29.75 3.47
C PRO A 859 34.67 -29.64 2.38
N HIS A 860 34.67 -30.54 1.40
CA HIS A 860 33.69 -30.53 0.32
C HIS A 860 32.91 -31.83 0.21
N ASN A 861 31.59 -31.65 0.18
CA ASN A 861 30.60 -32.50 -0.48
C ASN A 861 31.03 -32.79 -1.93
N ILE A 862 30.68 -33.95 -2.47
CA ILE A 862 31.06 -34.32 -3.84
C ILE A 862 29.82 -34.33 -4.74
N ILE A 863 29.88 -33.61 -5.86
CA ILE A 863 28.91 -33.68 -6.96
C ILE A 863 29.57 -34.46 -8.10
N VAL A 864 28.92 -35.53 -8.56
CA VAL A 864 29.36 -36.30 -9.74
C VAL A 864 28.18 -36.39 -10.69
N ASN A 865 28.36 -35.95 -11.94
CA ASN A 865 27.35 -36.01 -13.01
C ASN A 865 25.97 -35.42 -12.67
N GLY A 866 25.91 -34.43 -11.77
CA GLY A 866 24.67 -33.74 -11.39
C GLY A 866 23.91 -34.37 -10.20
N ASP A 867 24.43 -35.46 -9.62
CA ASP A 867 23.85 -36.10 -8.43
C ASP A 867 24.63 -35.73 -7.15
N PHE A 868 23.89 -35.61 -6.04
CA PHE A 868 24.40 -35.29 -4.70
C PHE A 868 24.66 -36.58 -3.90
N TYR A 869 25.86 -36.70 -3.33
CA TYR A 869 26.27 -37.88 -2.54
C TYR A 869 26.61 -37.48 -1.10
N VAL A 870 25.96 -38.14 -0.13
CA VAL A 870 26.27 -38.03 1.30
C VAL A 870 27.03 -39.28 1.73
N GLY A 871 28.22 -39.11 2.30
CA GLY A 871 28.98 -40.19 2.94
C GLY A 871 28.62 -40.30 4.41
N LEU A 872 28.17 -41.49 4.85
CA LEU A 872 28.05 -41.81 6.27
C LEU A 872 29.19 -42.72 6.71
N ILE A 873 29.79 -42.41 7.86
CA ILE A 873 30.77 -43.26 8.55
C ILE A 873 30.06 -43.85 9.77
N PHE A 874 29.98 -45.18 9.86
CA PHE A 874 29.51 -45.86 11.06
C PHE A 874 30.71 -46.26 11.93
N ASP A 875 30.67 -45.94 13.23
CA ASP A 875 31.62 -46.51 14.19
C ASP A 875 31.09 -47.87 14.66
N GLY A 876 31.66 -48.93 14.10
CA GLY A 876 31.29 -50.29 14.45
C GLY A 876 31.70 -50.65 15.88
N ILE A 877 30.85 -50.39 16.88
CA ILE A 877 31.00 -50.97 18.22
C ILE A 877 29.62 -51.43 18.75
N ASN A 878 29.35 -52.74 18.67
CA ASN A 878 29.07 -53.59 19.84
C ASN A 878 28.76 -55.06 19.48
N GLN A 879 29.73 -55.93 19.83
CA GLN A 879 29.73 -57.36 20.22
C GLN A 879 28.63 -58.36 19.77
N PRO A 880 29.00 -59.59 19.34
CA PRO A 880 28.07 -60.69 19.05
C PRO A 880 27.94 -61.70 20.21
N THR A 881 26.81 -62.40 20.30
CA THR A 881 26.63 -63.58 21.18
C THR A 881 26.00 -64.77 20.44
N TYR A 882 26.81 -65.85 20.32
CA TYR A 882 26.56 -67.31 20.15
C TYR A 882 25.68 -67.81 18.98
N GLY A 883 25.97 -68.88 18.23
CA GLY A 883 27.05 -69.88 18.15
C GLY A 883 26.61 -71.10 17.30
N TYR A 884 27.51 -71.80 16.61
CA TYR A 884 27.45 -73.25 16.27
C TYR A 884 28.80 -73.72 15.66
N ASP A 885 29.20 -74.94 16.01
CA ASP A 885 30.50 -75.61 15.77
C ASP A 885 30.22 -77.02 15.19
N PRO A 886 31.18 -77.94 15.19
CA PRO A 886 32.07 -78.39 14.12
C PRO A 886 31.53 -79.66 13.46
N GLU A 887 31.41 -79.69 12.13
CA GLU A 887 31.73 -80.85 11.28
C GLU A 887 31.26 -80.55 9.85
N ASP A 888 32.24 -80.19 9.02
CA ASP A 888 32.23 -80.32 7.56
C ASP A 888 31.74 -79.15 6.66
N ASN A 889 32.74 -78.31 6.35
CA ASN A 889 33.01 -77.69 5.03
C ASN A 889 32.53 -76.28 4.70
N GLY A 890 33.23 -75.29 5.26
CA GLY A 890 33.53 -74.09 4.48
C GLY A 890 34.08 -72.91 5.29
N ARG A 891 35.33 -73.01 5.76
CA ARG A 891 36.03 -71.87 6.36
C ARG A 891 36.19 -70.72 5.37
N ALA A 892 36.11 -69.49 5.88
CA ALA A 892 37.19 -68.54 5.70
C ALA A 892 37.50 -67.89 7.05
N TRP A 893 38.74 -68.07 7.50
CA TRP A 893 39.36 -67.30 8.58
C TRP A 893 40.34 -66.34 7.91
N ASP A 894 40.49 -65.14 8.45
CA ASP A 894 41.79 -64.47 8.41
C ASP A 894 42.12 -63.88 9.78
N LYS A 895 43.35 -64.14 10.23
CA LYS A 895 43.93 -63.67 11.49
C LYS A 895 45.33 -63.19 11.16
N VAL A 896 45.55 -61.87 11.25
CA VAL A 896 46.89 -61.30 11.32
C VAL A 896 47.01 -60.48 12.60
N GLY A 897 47.87 -60.91 13.52
CA GLY A 897 48.44 -60.04 14.56
C GLY A 897 47.79 -59.97 15.94
N GLY A 898 46.58 -60.50 16.15
CA GLY A 898 46.03 -60.70 17.52
C GLY A 898 45.05 -59.64 18.07
N SER A 899 44.51 -58.73 17.25
CA SER A 899 43.34 -57.92 17.62
C SER A 899 42.59 -57.41 16.39
N TRP A 900 41.25 -57.46 16.45
CA TRP A 900 40.30 -57.22 15.36
C TRP A 900 40.28 -55.75 14.90
N SER A 901 40.45 -55.47 13.60
CA SER A 901 40.19 -54.15 13.02
C SER A 901 38.88 -54.15 12.24
N SER A 902 37.97 -53.23 12.55
CA SER A 902 36.77 -52.96 11.76
C SER A 902 37.13 -52.32 10.42
N TRP A 903 36.48 -52.77 9.34
CA TRP A 903 36.43 -52.03 8.09
C TRP A 903 35.41 -50.90 8.26
N ASN A 904 35.81 -49.65 8.03
CA ASN A 904 34.86 -48.55 7.82
C ASN A 904 34.31 -48.68 6.41
N GLU A 905 33.16 -49.32 6.25
CA GLU A 905 32.41 -49.25 5.00
C GLU A 905 31.82 -47.83 4.87
N THR A 906 32.29 -47.06 3.90
CA THR A 906 31.65 -45.79 3.53
C THR A 906 30.53 -46.10 2.55
N TYR A 907 29.30 -45.89 2.99
CA TYR A 907 28.12 -46.00 2.14
C TYR A 907 27.83 -44.64 1.50
N PHE A 908 27.66 -44.64 0.18
CA PHE A 908 27.22 -43.46 -0.57
C PHE A 908 25.73 -43.60 -0.87
N MET A 909 24.94 -42.65 -0.41
CA MET A 909 23.52 -42.55 -0.77
C MET A 909 23.35 -41.57 -1.92
N ARG A 910 22.52 -41.94 -2.91
CA ARG A 910 22.09 -41.06 -4.00
C ARG A 910 20.78 -40.39 -3.57
N ALA A 911 20.77 -39.07 -3.44
CA ALA A 911 19.55 -38.32 -3.18
C ALA A 911 19.12 -37.59 -4.45
N THR A 912 17.92 -37.87 -4.95
CA THR A 912 17.33 -37.12 -6.06
C THR A 912 16.35 -36.10 -5.48
N ILE A 913 16.64 -34.81 -5.61
CA ILE A 913 15.76 -33.73 -5.14
C ILE A 913 14.91 -33.28 -6.34
N GLN A 914 13.58 -33.40 -6.24
CA GLN A 914 12.63 -32.90 -7.24
C GLN A 914 11.68 -31.89 -6.63
N THR A 915 11.59 -30.69 -7.23
CA THR A 915 10.68 -29.61 -6.85
C THR A 915 9.31 -29.78 -7.51
N LEU A 916 8.23 -29.78 -6.73
CA LEU A 916 6.83 -29.77 -7.22
C LEU A 916 6.11 -28.50 -6.76
N THR A 917 5.22 -27.96 -7.59
CA THR A 917 4.68 -26.59 -7.45
C THR A 917 3.23 -26.48 -6.93
N SER A 918 2.48 -27.58 -6.74
CA SER A 918 1.15 -27.52 -6.09
C SER A 918 0.61 -28.88 -5.60
N VAL A 919 -0.36 -28.82 -4.66
CA VAL A 919 -1.10 -29.99 -4.12
C VAL A 919 -2.05 -30.61 -5.15
N SER A 920 -2.53 -29.84 -6.13
CA SER A 920 -3.42 -30.34 -7.20
C SER A 920 -2.76 -31.35 -8.14
N GLU A 921 -1.42 -31.48 -8.12
CA GLU A 921 -0.70 -32.48 -8.91
C GLU A 921 -0.75 -33.90 -8.30
N ILE A 922 -1.06 -34.05 -7.01
CA ILE A 922 -1.06 -35.36 -6.35
C ILE A 922 -2.27 -36.20 -6.78
N ASP A 923 -3.47 -35.62 -6.84
CA ASP A 923 -4.69 -36.34 -7.24
C ASP A 923 -4.75 -36.71 -8.74
N SER A 924 -3.73 -36.35 -9.53
CA SER A 924 -3.71 -36.61 -10.98
C SER A 924 -2.69 -37.66 -11.45
N ARG A 925 -1.89 -38.26 -10.54
CA ARG A 925 -0.73 -39.08 -10.94
C ARG A 925 -0.88 -40.60 -10.82
N ILE A 926 -1.97 -41.10 -10.24
CA ILE A 926 -2.39 -42.49 -10.44
C ILE A 926 -3.62 -42.45 -11.35
N PRO A 927 -3.48 -42.79 -12.64
CA PRO A 927 -4.63 -42.86 -13.54
C PRO A 927 -5.64 -43.86 -13.00
N ASP A 928 -6.92 -43.51 -12.84
CA ASP A 928 -7.94 -44.46 -12.34
C ASP A 928 -8.19 -45.63 -13.31
N ASN A 929 -7.80 -45.48 -14.58
CA ASN A 929 -8.06 -46.45 -15.64
C ASN A 929 -6.83 -46.67 -16.54
N PHE A 930 -6.77 -47.85 -17.16
CA PHE A 930 -5.82 -48.10 -18.24
C PHE A 930 -6.25 -47.36 -19.50
N GLU A 931 -5.44 -46.39 -19.95
CA GLU A 931 -5.73 -45.59 -21.14
C GLU A 931 -4.54 -45.56 -22.08
N VAL A 932 -4.83 -45.51 -23.39
CA VAL A 932 -3.82 -45.27 -24.43
C VAL A 932 -4.25 -44.01 -25.16
N SER A 933 -3.41 -42.98 -25.15
CA SER A 933 -3.73 -41.70 -25.80
C SER A 933 -3.73 -41.81 -27.33
N GLN A 934 -4.22 -40.78 -28.01
CA GLN A 934 -4.06 -40.67 -29.47
C GLN A 934 -2.56 -40.49 -29.79
N ASN A 935 -2.06 -41.20 -30.79
CA ASN A 935 -0.69 -41.02 -31.27
C ASN A 935 -0.60 -39.81 -32.21
N TYR A 936 0.49 -39.04 -32.11
CA TYR A 936 0.74 -37.89 -32.99
C TYR A 936 2.01 -38.16 -33.80
N PRO A 937 1.91 -38.36 -35.13
CA PRO A 937 3.10 -38.46 -35.97
C PRO A 937 3.81 -37.10 -36.02
N ASN A 938 5.13 -37.09 -35.91
CA ASN A 938 5.93 -35.90 -36.21
C ASN A 938 6.18 -35.85 -37.73
N PRO A 939 5.64 -34.87 -38.48
CA PRO A 939 5.83 -34.81 -39.93
C PRO A 939 7.23 -34.33 -40.34
N PHE A 940 8.08 -33.92 -39.40
CA PHE A 940 9.42 -33.38 -39.65
C PHE A 940 10.56 -34.33 -39.23
N ASN A 941 10.24 -35.49 -38.62
CA ASN A 941 11.22 -36.49 -38.19
C ASN A 941 10.50 -37.85 -38.09
N PRO A 942 11.06 -38.98 -38.58
CA PRO A 942 10.46 -40.33 -38.55
C PRO A 942 10.35 -40.95 -37.13
N ASN A 943 9.94 -40.17 -36.14
CA ASN A 943 9.64 -40.59 -34.78
C ASN A 943 8.13 -40.44 -34.51
N THR A 944 7.49 -41.51 -34.06
CA THR A 944 6.10 -41.48 -33.59
C THR A 944 6.07 -41.64 -32.08
N ARG A 945 5.44 -40.68 -31.38
CA ARG A 945 5.27 -40.70 -29.92
C ARG A 945 3.83 -41.08 -29.56
N PHE A 946 3.69 -41.88 -28.52
CA PHE A 946 2.40 -42.22 -27.94
C PHE A 946 2.52 -42.42 -26.42
N ARG A 947 1.41 -42.16 -25.72
CA ARG A 947 1.31 -42.25 -24.27
C ARG A 947 0.34 -43.33 -23.85
N TYR A 948 0.58 -43.95 -22.70
CA TYR A 948 -0.35 -44.84 -22.02
C TYR A 948 -0.27 -44.66 -20.51
N ALA A 949 -1.36 -45.01 -19.84
CA ALA A 949 -1.57 -44.81 -18.41
C ALA A 949 -1.85 -46.17 -17.76
N LEU A 950 -1.20 -46.45 -16.63
CA LEU A 950 -1.36 -47.68 -15.83
C LEU A 950 -1.95 -47.32 -14.46
N PRO A 951 -3.11 -47.88 -14.08
CA PRO A 951 -3.69 -47.66 -12.75
C PRO A 951 -2.92 -48.39 -11.64
N GLU A 952 -2.17 -49.44 -11.97
CA GLU A 952 -1.39 -50.24 -11.02
C GLU A 952 -0.18 -50.89 -11.71
N GLY A 953 0.80 -51.34 -10.93
CA GLY A 953 2.05 -51.90 -11.45
C GLY A 953 1.87 -53.27 -12.13
N ARG A 954 2.30 -53.40 -13.38
CA ARG A 954 2.15 -54.62 -14.20
C ARG A 954 3.30 -54.80 -15.20
N ASN A 955 3.49 -56.03 -15.70
CA ASN A 955 4.36 -56.28 -16.85
C ASN A 955 3.72 -55.73 -18.14
N VAL A 956 4.42 -54.82 -18.81
CA VAL A 956 3.98 -54.17 -20.05
C VAL A 956 4.79 -54.68 -21.24
N SER A 957 4.11 -55.06 -22.32
CA SER A 957 4.71 -55.32 -23.62
C SER A 957 4.11 -54.41 -24.69
N ILE A 958 4.96 -53.75 -25.48
CA ILE A 958 4.55 -52.85 -26.57
C ILE A 958 5.20 -53.31 -27.86
N ILE A 959 4.38 -53.84 -28.77
CA ILE A 959 4.84 -54.41 -30.03
C ILE A 959 4.31 -53.56 -31.19
N ILE A 960 5.20 -53.18 -32.10
CA ILE A 960 4.88 -52.57 -33.38
C ILE A 960 4.79 -53.66 -34.44
N CYS A 961 3.70 -53.68 -35.20
CA CYS A 961 3.49 -54.54 -36.35
C CYS A 961 3.23 -53.72 -37.63
N ASP A 962 3.54 -54.31 -38.78
CA ASP A 962 3.11 -53.79 -40.07
C ASP A 962 1.59 -53.96 -40.28
N ILE A 963 1.07 -53.45 -41.40
CA ILE A 963 -0.38 -53.54 -41.70
C ILE A 963 -0.88 -54.98 -41.89
N ASN A 964 0.02 -55.93 -42.15
CA ASN A 964 -0.28 -57.36 -42.27
C ASN A 964 -0.18 -58.09 -40.92
N GLY A 965 0.16 -57.38 -39.83
CA GLY A 965 0.29 -57.92 -38.48
C GLY A 965 1.64 -58.56 -38.16
N GLN A 966 2.64 -58.45 -39.05
CA GLN A 966 3.98 -58.98 -38.77
C GLN A 966 4.73 -58.04 -37.82
N LYS A 967 5.36 -58.61 -36.76
CA LYS A 967 6.15 -57.84 -35.79
C LYS A 967 7.31 -57.13 -36.50
N VAL A 968 7.39 -55.82 -36.28
CA VAL A 968 8.44 -54.93 -36.76
C VAL A 968 9.45 -54.68 -35.64
N THR A 969 8.96 -54.34 -34.44
CA THR A 969 9.82 -54.15 -33.26
C THR A 969 9.04 -54.28 -31.95
N GLU A 970 9.74 -54.46 -30.84
CA GLU A 970 9.18 -54.36 -29.49
C GLU A 970 9.89 -53.27 -28.70
N LEU A 971 9.11 -52.33 -28.18
CA LEU A 971 9.62 -51.10 -27.57
C LEU A 971 9.73 -51.19 -26.05
N VAL A 972 8.88 -52.01 -25.44
CA VAL A 972 8.81 -52.23 -23.98
C VAL A 972 8.50 -53.69 -23.75
N ASN A 973 9.17 -54.32 -22.78
CA ASN A 973 8.91 -55.68 -22.30
C ASN A 973 9.47 -55.87 -20.87
N ASN A 974 8.90 -55.14 -19.91
CA ASN A 974 9.33 -55.16 -18.50
C ASN A 974 8.20 -54.78 -17.55
N PHE A 975 8.41 -54.96 -16.25
CA PHE A 975 7.52 -54.48 -15.21
C PHE A 975 7.56 -52.96 -15.12
N GLN A 976 6.39 -52.32 -15.01
CA GLN A 976 6.25 -50.89 -14.81
C GLN A 976 5.23 -50.63 -13.70
N ASN A 977 5.51 -49.67 -12.81
CA ASN A 977 4.65 -49.28 -11.70
C ASN A 977 3.37 -48.56 -12.19
N ALA A 978 2.43 -48.25 -11.29
CA ALA A 978 1.31 -47.36 -11.60
C ALA A 978 1.84 -45.99 -12.08
N GLY A 979 1.21 -45.37 -13.08
CA GLY A 979 1.60 -44.07 -13.60
C GLY A 979 1.38 -43.88 -15.10
N THR A 980 1.76 -42.72 -15.62
CA THR A 980 1.66 -42.40 -17.06
C THR A 980 3.03 -42.48 -17.73
N TYR A 981 3.08 -43.16 -18.88
CA TYR A 981 4.29 -43.48 -19.63
C TYR A 981 4.21 -42.93 -21.06
N GLU A 982 5.34 -42.48 -21.61
CA GLU A 982 5.48 -42.08 -23.02
C GLU A 982 6.54 -42.95 -23.69
N VAL A 983 6.23 -43.49 -24.88
CA VAL A 983 7.16 -44.31 -25.66
C VAL A 983 7.27 -43.73 -27.06
N THR A 984 8.51 -43.70 -27.56
CA THR A 984 8.84 -43.21 -28.91
C THR A 984 9.30 -44.37 -29.78
N TRP A 985 8.67 -44.56 -30.94
CA TRP A 985 9.21 -45.39 -31.99
C TRP A 985 9.95 -44.55 -33.02
N ASN A 986 11.18 -44.90 -33.34
CA ASN A 986 12.04 -44.18 -34.27
C ASN A 986 12.00 -44.69 -35.73
N GLY A 987 10.96 -45.46 -36.07
CA GLY A 987 10.78 -46.01 -37.41
C GLY A 987 11.81 -47.07 -37.80
N LYS A 988 12.44 -47.76 -36.84
CA LYS A 988 13.37 -48.88 -37.07
C LYS A 988 12.78 -50.21 -36.62
N ASN A 989 13.16 -51.29 -37.29
CA ASN A 989 12.87 -52.66 -36.84
C ASN A 989 13.87 -53.14 -35.77
N ASP A 990 13.67 -54.34 -35.22
CA ASP A 990 14.56 -54.93 -34.20
C ASP A 990 16.03 -55.11 -34.66
N PHE A 991 16.30 -55.05 -35.98
CA PHE A 991 17.65 -55.09 -36.54
C PHE A 991 18.26 -53.68 -36.75
N GLY A 992 17.60 -52.63 -36.26
CA GLY A 992 18.03 -51.24 -36.39
C GLY A 992 17.87 -50.66 -37.80
N GLN A 993 17.21 -51.37 -38.72
CA GLN A 993 16.99 -50.93 -40.10
C GLN A 993 15.71 -50.09 -40.20
N GLN A 994 15.75 -49.03 -41.01
CA GLN A 994 14.63 -48.10 -41.13
C GLN A 994 13.52 -48.68 -42.01
N VAL A 995 12.28 -48.67 -41.51
CA VAL A 995 11.13 -49.21 -42.23
C VAL A 995 10.52 -48.18 -43.19
N ALA A 996 9.63 -48.60 -44.09
CA ALA A 996 9.01 -47.70 -45.07
C ALA A 996 8.02 -46.72 -44.41
N SER A 997 7.79 -45.56 -45.02
CA SER A 997 6.67 -44.69 -44.61
C SER A 997 5.36 -45.42 -44.88
N GLY A 998 4.41 -45.36 -43.96
CA GLY A 998 3.18 -46.14 -44.07
C GLY A 998 2.42 -46.25 -42.75
N THR A 999 1.31 -46.99 -42.78
CA THR A 999 0.52 -47.28 -41.59
C THR A 999 1.04 -48.53 -40.89
N TYR A 1000 1.26 -48.41 -39.59
CA TYR A 1000 1.69 -49.47 -38.68
C TYR A 1000 0.65 -49.62 -37.57
N ILE A 1001 0.66 -50.76 -36.87
CA ILE A 1001 -0.21 -51.01 -35.72
C ILE A 1001 0.69 -51.20 -34.52
N TYR A 1002 0.43 -50.49 -33.42
CA TYR A 1002 1.07 -50.78 -32.15
C TYR A 1002 0.08 -51.47 -31.22
N SER A 1003 0.53 -52.51 -30.52
CA SER A 1003 -0.23 -53.28 -29.55
C SER A 1003 0.42 -53.15 -28.19
N ILE A 1004 -0.33 -52.66 -27.21
CA ILE A 1004 0.09 -52.56 -25.81
C ILE A 1004 -0.65 -53.63 -25.03
N LYS A 1005 0.09 -54.45 -24.28
CA LYS A 1005 -0.44 -55.44 -23.36
C LYS A 1005 0.11 -55.20 -21.96
N ALA A 1006 -0.76 -55.05 -20.97
CA ALA A 1006 -0.43 -54.92 -19.56
C ALA A 1006 -1.34 -55.83 -18.72
N GLY A 1007 -0.88 -57.07 -18.45
CA GLY A 1007 -1.75 -58.10 -17.88
C GLY A 1007 -2.95 -58.44 -18.79
N ASP A 1008 -4.17 -58.19 -18.28
CA ASP A 1008 -5.43 -58.43 -19.00
C ASP A 1008 -5.81 -57.28 -19.94
N TYR A 1009 -5.18 -56.11 -19.80
CA TYR A 1009 -5.40 -54.99 -20.70
C TYR A 1009 -4.66 -55.23 -22.02
N LYS A 1010 -5.41 -55.13 -23.13
CA LYS A 1010 -4.84 -55.17 -24.47
C LYS A 1010 -5.52 -54.14 -25.35
N VAL A 1011 -4.74 -53.19 -25.86
CA VAL A 1011 -5.21 -52.16 -26.79
C VAL A 1011 -4.29 -52.15 -28.00
N SER A 1012 -4.87 -52.09 -29.20
CA SER A 1012 -4.12 -51.91 -30.44
C SER A 1012 -4.63 -50.68 -31.18
N LYS A 1013 -3.72 -49.81 -31.60
CA LYS A 1013 -4.05 -48.60 -32.36
C LYS A 1013 -3.21 -48.50 -33.62
N LYS A 1014 -3.79 -47.85 -34.63
CA LYS A 1014 -3.09 -47.53 -35.88
C LYS A 1014 -2.21 -46.31 -35.65
N MET A 1015 -1.01 -46.34 -36.20
CA MET A 1015 -0.13 -45.20 -36.28
C MET A 1015 0.40 -44.99 -37.69
N LEU A 1016 0.71 -43.74 -38.02
CA LEU A 1016 1.27 -43.37 -39.31
C LEU A 1016 2.74 -42.99 -39.12
N LEU A 1017 3.62 -43.61 -39.91
CA LEU A 1017 5.01 -43.20 -40.02
C LEU A 1017 5.18 -42.39 -41.31
N LEU A 1018 5.53 -41.12 -41.18
CA LEU A 1018 5.89 -40.23 -42.28
C LEU A 1018 7.42 -40.01 -42.22
N LYS A 1019 8.10 -40.14 -43.36
CA LYS A 1019 9.54 -39.86 -43.45
C LYS A 1019 9.78 -38.43 -43.91
#